data_AF-A0A2D8I226-F1
#
_entry.id   AF-A0A2D8I226-F1
#
_cell.length_a   1.000
_cell.length_b   1.000
_cell.length_c   1.000
_cell.angle_alpha   90.00
_cell.angle_beta   90.00
_cell.angle_gamma   90.00
#
_symmetry.space_group_name_H-M   'P 1'
#
loop_
_entity.id
_entity.type
_entity.pdbx_description
1 polymer ?
#
loop_
_entity_poly.entity_id
_entity_poly.type
_entity_poly.pdbx_seq_one_letter_code
_entity_poly.pdbx_strand_id
1 'polypeptide(L)'
;MPFNFSPLNHCLIITCINASTLVNVLYAGIDKALVESTILINLPSLTDGSHIPSISNQRRLSDTATTSIQSVVDLNQSALPDTTALISSLTKTFNSFTDENLGEALEYAVSYLVDNKTNFNLNDDSLLAGINASMVSYINSSLAKSEDISANISIMPEIIYSNIIPKKVISWNENVSYWSRKISEQLARSLNESDLNSNKYPNQLKIIDQHQRNLVRNSIKSLLKILSEATESGNGFTGSISTVNSSRNEPNQQMMFDGIKGFMKFDPEKSRFLEFASKGLTDGLLYQNINNLSDQNVEGFAKILGEESMKGVAEQFFSLAGDNTLFAFEATKSISTGLTLSLVYNTSGTEIYRENNLATKAAESISQSLSYQIISSSIEKANGYALNRLAESVAFGTSMGAQLASVLDKSWDYEEGWEMYSRNELAKATAKGSANGSIDAASIHIQNDPTIADSANKTTREEILSVASGAALGSSLGNTALAVYYPTLLQPIINNSSQGSTYGGITAKNLSFVDKPQGVTEEFEIEIARAIAHGAAHGALFQVVGLKKDSLPDKRTYDFETISAAEAVSYGSTYGAITGGITSGEDGLIIKQAIYQGTTEGATVGASLALGYNENVADSVNFKSAVAMKSAIKKTNDEAAVKANSTMAVKTIQTSSQDMLLLMRKFNINPLYTNPTKIFSNPNAADEDNLPFENKFPFASPI
;
A
#
# COMPACT_ATOMS: atom_id res chain seq x y z
N MET A 1 19.81 88.27 -53.28
CA MET A 1 20.10 87.84 -54.67
C MET A 1 21.01 86.61 -54.60
N PRO A 2 20.76 85.54 -55.37
CA PRO A 2 19.56 84.71 -55.20
C PRO A 2 19.79 83.18 -55.37
N PHE A 3 18.69 82.42 -55.13
CA PHE A 3 18.34 81.05 -55.58
C PHE A 3 18.92 79.84 -54.82
N ASN A 4 18.11 79.09 -54.03
CA ASN A 4 17.11 78.02 -54.35
C ASN A 4 17.79 76.63 -54.50
N PHE A 5 17.34 75.47 -53.99
CA PHE A 5 16.04 74.91 -53.57
C PHE A 5 16.22 73.84 -52.46
N SER A 6 15.16 73.57 -51.69
CA SER A 6 14.96 72.54 -50.62
C SER A 6 14.67 71.11 -51.17
N PRO A 7 14.25 70.12 -50.36
CA PRO A 7 14.89 69.46 -49.19
C PRO A 7 14.86 67.91 -49.33
N LEU A 8 15.51 67.14 -48.44
CA LEU A 8 14.93 65.85 -48.04
C LEU A 8 15.36 65.47 -46.62
N ASN A 9 14.34 65.30 -45.79
CA ASN A 9 14.33 64.83 -44.42
C ASN A 9 15.20 63.59 -44.22
N HIS A 10 15.89 63.49 -43.09
CA HIS A 10 15.78 62.41 -42.10
C HIS A 10 16.29 62.95 -40.77
N CYS A 11 15.37 63.20 -39.84
CA CYS A 11 15.66 63.73 -38.52
C CYS A 11 16.24 62.61 -37.66
N LEU A 12 17.49 62.82 -37.24
CA LEU A 12 18.20 62.07 -36.21
C LEU A 12 17.44 62.25 -34.88
N ILE A 13 16.75 61.21 -34.40
CA ILE A 13 16.20 61.22 -33.04
C ILE A 13 17.28 60.69 -32.10
N ILE A 14 17.71 61.58 -31.22
CA ILE A 14 18.68 61.42 -30.15
C ILE A 14 18.17 60.38 -29.15
N THR A 15 18.99 59.37 -28.90
CA THR A 15 18.93 58.44 -27.77
C THR A 15 19.17 59.20 -26.46
N CYS A 16 18.12 59.39 -25.67
CA CYS A 16 18.27 59.74 -24.25
C CYS A 16 18.56 58.46 -23.45
N ILE A 17 19.85 58.21 -23.21
CA ILE A 17 20.35 57.30 -22.18
C ILE A 17 20.06 57.96 -20.84
N ASN A 18 19.05 57.47 -20.11
CA ASN A 18 18.98 57.71 -18.67
C ASN A 18 19.76 56.60 -17.96
N ALA A 19 20.98 56.98 -17.56
CA ALA A 19 21.84 56.23 -16.68
C ALA A 19 21.25 56.22 -15.26
N SER A 20 20.48 55.17 -14.96
CA SER A 20 20.26 54.69 -13.60
C SER A 20 20.32 53.16 -13.61
N THR A 21 21.41 52.64 -14.15
CA THR A 21 21.84 51.25 -14.04
C THR A 21 23.08 51.22 -13.18
N LEU A 22 22.93 50.90 -11.90
CA LEU A 22 23.92 50.09 -11.20
C LEU A 22 23.22 49.43 -10.00
N VAL A 23 23.17 48.09 -10.06
CA VAL A 23 22.59 47.15 -9.09
C VAL A 23 21.06 47.00 -9.16
N ASN A 24 20.59 46.33 -10.21
CA ASN A 24 19.52 45.34 -10.11
C ASN A 24 19.81 44.29 -11.18
N VAL A 25 20.20 43.10 -10.75
CA VAL A 25 20.14 41.90 -11.59
C VAL A 25 18.65 41.66 -11.84
N LEU A 26 18.16 42.18 -12.96
CA LEU A 26 16.80 41.97 -13.44
C LEU A 26 16.69 40.51 -13.90
N TYR A 27 16.12 39.65 -13.05
CA TYR A 27 15.49 38.42 -13.50
C TYR A 27 14.36 38.83 -14.47
N ALA A 28 14.54 38.60 -15.77
CA ALA A 28 13.48 38.80 -16.75
C ALA A 28 12.44 37.68 -16.55
N GLY A 29 11.19 38.02 -16.19
CA GLY A 29 10.08 37.06 -16.03
C GLY A 29 9.55 36.52 -17.37
N ILE A 30 8.53 35.66 -17.33
CA ILE A 30 7.91 35.08 -18.54
C ILE A 30 7.11 36.09 -19.37
N ASP A 31 7.04 35.89 -20.68
CA ASP A 31 6.08 36.59 -21.55
C ASP A 31 4.73 35.87 -21.53
N LYS A 32 3.82 36.40 -20.70
CA LYS A 32 2.46 35.87 -20.51
C LYS A 32 1.62 35.88 -21.78
N ALA A 33 1.73 36.93 -22.59
CA ALA A 33 0.96 37.08 -23.82
C ALA A 33 1.35 36.01 -24.86
N LEU A 34 2.62 35.60 -24.86
CA LEU A 34 3.10 34.52 -25.70
C LEU A 34 2.48 33.17 -25.30
N VAL A 35 2.38 32.88 -24.00
CA VAL A 35 1.74 31.66 -23.49
C VAL A 35 0.24 31.64 -23.82
N GLU A 36 -0.46 32.75 -23.57
CA GLU A 36 -1.89 32.90 -23.89
C GLU A 36 -2.16 32.72 -25.38
N SER A 37 -1.38 33.38 -26.24
CA SER A 37 -1.54 33.29 -27.69
C SER A 37 -1.35 31.86 -28.17
N THR A 38 -0.36 31.14 -27.63
CA THR A 38 -0.13 29.74 -27.95
C THR A 38 -1.32 28.85 -27.56
N ILE A 39 -1.91 29.05 -26.38
CA ILE A 39 -3.10 28.31 -25.95
C ILE A 39 -4.29 28.64 -26.85
N LEU A 40 -4.55 29.94 -27.13
CA LEU A 40 -5.68 30.38 -27.93
C LEU A 40 -5.61 29.89 -29.38
N ILE A 41 -4.42 29.88 -30.00
CA ILE A 41 -4.22 29.37 -31.36
C ILE A 41 -4.56 27.87 -31.45
N ASN A 42 -4.27 27.12 -30.39
CA ASN A 42 -4.50 25.67 -30.34
C ASN A 42 -5.81 25.30 -29.62
N LEU A 43 -6.61 26.28 -29.17
CA LEU A 43 -7.87 26.01 -28.48
C LEU A 43 -8.82 25.10 -29.29
N PRO A 44 -8.92 25.22 -30.64
CA PRO A 44 -9.74 24.30 -31.42
C PRO A 44 -9.38 22.82 -31.25
N SER A 45 -8.11 22.47 -30.98
CA SER A 45 -7.73 21.06 -30.76
C SER A 45 -8.30 20.49 -29.46
N LEU A 46 -8.69 21.37 -28.52
CA LEU A 46 -9.34 20.98 -27.25
C LEU A 46 -10.87 20.92 -27.37
N THR A 47 -11.46 21.62 -28.35
CA THR A 47 -12.92 21.79 -28.48
C THR A 47 -13.55 21.02 -29.65
N ASP A 48 -12.82 20.77 -30.75
CA ASP A 48 -13.35 20.17 -32.00
C ASP A 48 -13.23 18.64 -32.11
N GLY A 49 -12.99 17.94 -30.99
CA GLY A 49 -12.97 16.47 -30.99
C GLY A 49 -14.37 15.86 -31.04
N SER A 50 -14.79 15.37 -32.22
CA SER A 50 -15.91 14.42 -32.33
C SER A 50 -15.52 13.09 -31.68
N HIS A 51 -15.47 13.04 -30.36
CA HIS A 51 -15.22 11.82 -29.61
C HIS A 51 -16.56 11.09 -29.43
N ILE A 52 -16.70 10.00 -30.17
CA ILE A 52 -17.67 8.95 -29.84
C ILE A 52 -17.16 8.38 -28.51
N PRO A 53 -17.89 8.50 -27.40
CA PRO A 53 -17.54 7.78 -26.18
C PRO A 53 -17.42 6.30 -26.57
N SER A 54 -16.34 5.62 -26.21
CA SER A 54 -16.41 4.16 -26.20
C SER A 54 -17.48 3.79 -25.19
N ILE A 55 -18.69 3.53 -25.68
CA ILE A 55 -19.74 2.92 -24.87
C ILE A 55 -19.29 1.48 -24.68
N SER A 56 -18.39 1.24 -23.73
CA SER A 56 -18.57 0.05 -22.92
C SER A 56 -19.92 0.29 -22.21
N ASN A 57 -20.83 -0.67 -22.25
CA ASN A 57 -22.10 -0.56 -21.55
C ASN A 57 -21.81 -0.54 -20.03
N GLN A 58 -21.50 0.64 -19.49
CA GLN A 58 -21.29 0.86 -18.07
C GLN A 58 -22.32 1.89 -17.59
N ARG A 59 -23.05 1.51 -16.54
CA ARG A 59 -24.20 2.26 -16.01
C ARG A 59 -23.71 3.57 -15.39
N ARG A 60 -24.09 4.70 -15.98
CA ARG A 60 -24.01 6.02 -15.33
C ARG A 60 -24.96 6.08 -14.13
N LEU A 61 -24.44 6.38 -12.94
CA LEU A 61 -25.23 6.79 -11.77
C LEU A 61 -25.31 8.32 -11.68
N SER A 62 -26.40 8.83 -11.08
CA SER A 62 -26.76 10.25 -10.94
C SER A 62 -25.71 11.11 -10.21
N ASP A 63 -25.71 12.42 -10.43
CA ASP A 63 -24.75 13.42 -9.92
C ASP A 63 -24.51 13.44 -8.39
N THR A 64 -25.42 12.89 -7.59
CA THR A 64 -25.25 12.73 -6.13
C THR A 64 -24.36 11.53 -5.74
N ALA A 65 -23.98 10.68 -6.70
CA ALA A 65 -23.30 9.41 -6.49
C ALA A 65 -21.76 9.48 -6.60
N THR A 66 -21.16 10.67 -6.75
CA THR A 66 -19.71 10.86 -6.96
C THR A 66 -18.85 10.72 -5.69
N THR A 67 -19.44 10.32 -4.56
CA THR A 67 -18.75 10.26 -3.26
C THR A 67 -18.11 8.92 -2.95
N SER A 68 -18.50 7.83 -3.61
CA SER A 68 -17.92 6.49 -3.37
C SER A 68 -16.84 6.14 -4.40
N ILE A 69 -15.75 5.49 -3.98
CA ILE A 69 -14.71 5.05 -4.94
C ILE A 69 -15.28 4.03 -5.95
N GLN A 70 -16.24 3.23 -5.49
CA GLN A 70 -17.00 2.25 -6.28
C GLN A 70 -17.65 2.84 -7.54
N SER A 71 -18.22 4.05 -7.47
CA SER A 71 -18.89 4.71 -8.59
C SER A 71 -17.94 5.44 -9.55
N VAL A 72 -16.69 5.68 -9.15
CA VAL A 72 -15.69 6.40 -9.96
C VAL A 72 -14.82 5.45 -10.79
N VAL A 73 -14.80 4.16 -10.45
CA VAL A 73 -14.09 3.15 -11.24
C VAL A 73 -14.89 2.69 -12.47
N ASP A 74 -16.22 2.80 -12.44
CA ASP A 74 -17.11 2.65 -13.61
C ASP A 74 -16.90 3.74 -14.69
N LEU A 75 -16.03 4.73 -14.46
CA LEU A 75 -15.69 5.82 -15.39
C LEU A 75 -14.34 5.61 -16.08
N ASN A 76 -13.84 4.37 -16.15
CA ASN A 76 -12.50 4.11 -16.70
C ASN A 76 -12.41 4.45 -18.19
N GLN A 77 -11.51 5.42 -18.46
CA GLN A 77 -10.98 5.89 -19.73
C GLN A 77 -11.99 6.53 -20.71
N SER A 78 -12.36 7.78 -20.44
CA SER A 78 -12.62 8.72 -21.52
C SER A 78 -11.30 8.97 -22.28
N ALA A 79 -11.31 8.78 -23.60
CA ALA A 79 -10.17 9.16 -24.44
C ALA A 79 -10.06 10.69 -24.44
N LEU A 80 -8.90 11.20 -24.00
CA LEU A 80 -8.61 12.63 -24.02
C LEU A 80 -8.49 13.12 -25.48
N PRO A 81 -8.84 14.40 -25.76
CA PRO A 81 -8.55 15.04 -27.04
C PRO A 81 -7.09 14.91 -27.48
N ASP A 82 -6.86 14.88 -28.80
CA ASP A 82 -5.51 14.93 -29.37
C ASP A 82 -4.89 16.32 -29.12
N THR A 83 -3.83 16.34 -28.32
CA THR A 83 -3.13 17.56 -27.91
C THR A 83 -1.76 17.72 -28.57
N THR A 84 -1.44 16.94 -29.60
CA THR A 84 -0.12 16.95 -30.27
C THR A 84 0.28 18.36 -30.75
N ALA A 85 -0.66 19.11 -31.34
CA ALA A 85 -0.41 20.47 -31.81
C ALA A 85 -0.14 21.47 -30.67
N LEU A 86 -0.91 21.35 -29.58
CA LEU A 86 -0.75 22.16 -28.38
C LEU A 86 0.59 21.86 -27.70
N ILE A 87 0.96 20.59 -27.54
CA ILE A 87 2.24 20.16 -26.98
C ILE A 87 3.41 20.74 -27.78
N SER A 88 3.38 20.61 -29.11
CA SER A 88 4.44 21.15 -29.97
C SER A 88 4.59 22.67 -29.82
N SER A 89 3.47 23.39 -29.75
CA SER A 89 3.46 24.86 -29.69
C SER A 89 3.89 25.38 -28.30
N LEU A 90 3.41 24.75 -27.24
CA LEU A 90 3.81 25.08 -25.86
C LEU A 90 5.28 24.74 -25.61
N THR A 91 5.77 23.59 -26.08
CA THR A 91 7.19 23.23 -25.95
C THR A 91 8.09 24.27 -26.63
N LYS A 92 7.72 24.75 -27.84
CA LYS A 92 8.45 25.85 -28.50
C LYS A 92 8.43 27.14 -27.69
N THR A 93 7.27 27.46 -27.10
CA THR A 93 7.10 28.65 -26.27
C THR A 93 7.95 28.57 -25.00
N PHE A 94 7.89 27.46 -24.28
CA PHE A 94 8.66 27.22 -23.05
C PHE A 94 10.17 27.14 -23.30
N ASN A 95 10.59 26.65 -24.47
CA ASN A 95 12.00 26.68 -24.90
C ASN A 95 12.53 28.11 -25.12
N SER A 96 11.66 29.11 -25.31
CA SER A 96 12.08 30.51 -25.44
C SER A 96 12.39 31.19 -24.09
N PHE A 97 11.93 30.62 -22.98
CA PHE A 97 12.21 31.11 -21.63
C PHE A 97 13.51 30.54 -21.05
N THR A 98 14.03 31.09 -19.96
CA THR A 98 15.14 30.48 -19.20
C THR A 98 14.68 29.21 -18.47
N ASP A 99 15.61 28.40 -17.97
CA ASP A 99 15.27 27.20 -17.17
C ASP A 99 14.58 27.58 -15.86
N GLU A 100 15.08 28.61 -15.18
CA GLU A 100 14.55 29.18 -13.94
C GLU A 100 13.09 29.64 -14.06
N ASN A 101 12.66 30.04 -15.26
CA ASN A 101 11.31 30.54 -15.52
C ASN A 101 10.33 29.45 -15.99
N LEU A 102 10.78 28.20 -16.20
CA LEU A 102 9.90 27.13 -16.69
C LEU A 102 8.77 26.81 -15.72
N GLY A 103 9.04 26.84 -14.42
CA GLY A 103 8.02 26.61 -13.38
C GLY A 103 6.91 27.68 -13.44
N GLU A 104 7.30 28.96 -13.55
CA GLU A 104 6.36 30.08 -13.72
C GLU A 104 5.55 29.94 -15.02
N ALA A 105 6.18 29.50 -16.11
CA ALA A 105 5.51 29.29 -17.39
C ALA A 105 4.45 28.18 -17.31
N LEU A 106 4.75 27.06 -16.63
CA LEU A 106 3.80 25.98 -16.38
C LEU A 106 2.63 26.47 -15.51
N GLU A 107 2.93 27.11 -14.39
CA GLU A 107 1.94 27.69 -13.48
C GLU A 107 0.97 28.62 -14.21
N TYR A 108 1.51 29.51 -15.05
CA TYR A 108 0.72 30.45 -15.81
C TYR A 108 -0.16 29.78 -16.86
N ALA A 109 0.38 28.81 -17.63
CA ALA A 109 -0.37 28.08 -18.63
C ALA A 109 -1.57 27.34 -18.01
N VAL A 110 -1.35 26.67 -16.88
CA VAL A 110 -2.39 25.93 -16.16
C VAL A 110 -3.42 26.90 -15.57
N SER A 111 -2.98 27.97 -14.92
CA SER A 111 -3.88 29.01 -14.38
C SER A 111 -4.78 29.59 -15.46
N TYR A 112 -4.22 29.89 -16.64
CA TYR A 112 -4.97 30.47 -17.74
C TYR A 112 -6.05 29.52 -18.29
N LEU A 113 -5.77 28.22 -18.41
CA LEU A 113 -6.76 27.21 -18.81
C LEU A 113 -7.87 27.05 -17.75
N VAL A 114 -7.48 26.96 -16.47
CA VAL A 114 -8.36 26.75 -15.33
C VAL A 114 -9.29 27.95 -15.10
N ASP A 115 -8.76 29.17 -15.21
CA ASP A 115 -9.52 30.42 -15.06
C ASP A 115 -10.51 30.64 -16.20
N ASN A 116 -10.23 30.09 -17.38
CA ASN A 116 -11.07 30.23 -18.56
C ASN A 116 -11.83 28.95 -18.90
N LYS A 117 -11.97 27.97 -17.99
CA LYS A 117 -12.75 26.72 -18.21
C LYS A 117 -14.10 27.02 -18.86
N THR A 118 -14.84 27.98 -18.32
CA THR A 118 -16.17 28.40 -18.83
C THR A 118 -16.07 29.26 -20.09
N ASN A 119 -15.16 30.22 -20.14
CA ASN A 119 -14.97 31.13 -21.27
C ASN A 119 -14.58 30.38 -22.56
N PHE A 120 -13.78 29.33 -22.41
CA PHE A 120 -13.33 28.46 -23.50
C PHE A 120 -14.28 27.30 -23.77
N ASN A 121 -15.38 27.17 -23.02
CA ASN A 121 -16.34 26.06 -23.13
C ASN A 121 -15.65 24.68 -23.04
N LEU A 122 -14.68 24.55 -22.13
CA LEU A 122 -13.95 23.30 -21.90
C LEU A 122 -14.75 22.40 -20.96
N ASN A 123 -15.04 21.18 -21.42
CA ASN A 123 -15.48 20.11 -20.52
C ASN A 123 -14.28 19.59 -19.71
N ASP A 124 -14.54 18.71 -18.73
CA ASP A 124 -13.51 18.21 -17.82
C ASP A 124 -12.38 17.47 -18.57
N ASP A 125 -12.71 16.64 -19.56
CA ASP A 125 -11.72 15.90 -20.36
C ASP A 125 -10.86 16.86 -21.20
N SER A 126 -11.46 17.88 -21.83
CA SER A 126 -10.74 18.92 -22.59
C SER A 126 -9.81 19.74 -21.70
N LEU A 127 -10.26 20.11 -20.49
CA LEU A 127 -9.43 20.82 -19.52
C LEU A 127 -8.27 19.95 -19.05
N LEU A 128 -8.53 18.69 -18.70
CA LEU A 128 -7.50 17.72 -18.29
C LEU A 128 -6.48 17.49 -19.40
N ALA A 129 -6.90 17.42 -20.67
CA ALA A 129 -6.01 17.29 -21.81
C ALA A 129 -5.11 18.53 -21.96
N GLY A 130 -5.65 19.74 -21.81
CA GLY A 130 -4.86 20.98 -21.84
C GLY A 130 -3.84 21.07 -20.69
N ILE A 131 -4.22 20.65 -19.48
CA ILE A 131 -3.33 20.58 -18.33
C ILE A 131 -2.21 19.56 -18.58
N ASN A 132 -2.56 18.36 -19.07
CA ASN A 132 -1.59 17.33 -19.43
C ASN A 132 -0.62 17.81 -20.51
N ALA A 133 -1.11 18.45 -21.58
CA ALA A 133 -0.28 19.02 -22.63
C ALA A 133 0.71 20.07 -22.10
N SER A 134 0.30 20.86 -21.11
CA SER A 134 1.17 21.85 -20.45
C SER A 134 2.29 21.16 -19.64
N MET A 135 1.96 20.09 -18.90
CA MET A 135 2.94 19.29 -18.15
C MET A 135 3.93 18.57 -19.07
N VAL A 136 3.45 17.92 -20.14
CA VAL A 136 4.30 17.25 -21.14
C VAL A 136 5.24 18.26 -21.79
N SER A 137 4.74 19.46 -22.13
CA SER A 137 5.55 20.53 -22.71
C SER A 137 6.62 21.03 -21.74
N TYR A 138 6.28 21.16 -20.46
CA TYR A 138 7.24 21.52 -19.41
C TYR A 138 8.35 20.48 -19.25
N ILE A 139 8.03 19.19 -19.27
CA ILE A 139 9.01 18.10 -19.20
C ILE A 139 9.92 18.14 -20.43
N ASN A 140 9.34 18.22 -21.64
CA ASN A 140 10.11 18.26 -22.89
C ASN A 140 11.04 19.47 -22.95
N SER A 141 10.57 20.64 -22.51
CA SER A 141 11.40 21.84 -22.43
C SER A 141 12.49 21.75 -21.38
N SER A 142 12.23 21.10 -20.24
CA SER A 142 13.26 20.83 -19.23
C SER A 142 14.36 19.94 -19.79
N LEU A 143 13.98 18.86 -20.49
CA LEU A 143 14.93 17.94 -21.15
C LEU A 143 15.78 18.61 -22.23
N ALA A 144 15.21 19.60 -22.93
CA ALA A 144 15.94 20.34 -23.94
C ALA A 144 17.04 21.24 -23.34
N LYS A 145 16.93 21.61 -22.06
CA LYS A 145 17.83 22.54 -21.36
C LYS A 145 18.80 21.85 -20.40
N SER A 146 18.39 20.74 -19.78
CA SER A 146 19.19 19.98 -18.79
C SER A 146 18.98 18.48 -18.95
N GLU A 147 20.06 17.70 -18.76
CA GLU A 147 19.99 16.24 -18.66
C GLU A 147 19.44 15.77 -17.29
N ASP A 148 19.64 16.55 -16.22
CA ASP A 148 19.01 16.30 -14.92
C ASP A 148 17.82 17.24 -14.73
N ILE A 149 16.62 16.67 -14.85
CA ILE A 149 15.35 17.37 -14.65
C ILE A 149 14.72 17.04 -13.29
N SER A 150 15.45 16.41 -12.36
CA SER A 150 14.91 15.92 -11.09
C SER A 150 14.26 17.01 -10.25
N ALA A 151 14.84 18.21 -10.23
CA ALA A 151 14.28 19.37 -9.55
C ALA A 151 12.94 19.79 -10.19
N ASN A 152 12.91 19.88 -11.52
CA ASN A 152 11.73 20.27 -12.28
C ASN A 152 10.57 19.28 -12.09
N ILE A 153 10.85 17.97 -12.10
CA ILE A 153 9.85 16.92 -11.81
C ILE A 153 9.38 16.97 -10.35
N SER A 154 10.27 17.32 -9.41
CA SER A 154 9.92 17.36 -7.99
C SER A 154 8.96 18.50 -7.63
N ILE A 155 9.08 19.66 -8.28
CA ILE A 155 8.25 20.84 -8.00
C ILE A 155 6.92 20.78 -8.77
N MET A 156 6.87 20.08 -9.91
CA MET A 156 5.69 20.02 -10.78
C MET A 156 4.38 19.64 -10.05
N PRO A 157 4.31 18.59 -9.20
CA PRO A 157 3.07 18.27 -8.48
C PRO A 157 2.55 19.42 -7.62
N GLU A 158 3.44 20.15 -6.94
CA GLU A 158 3.05 21.29 -6.08
C GLU A 158 2.45 22.41 -6.91
N ILE A 159 3.07 22.76 -8.05
CA ILE A 159 2.54 23.76 -8.99
C ILE A 159 1.14 23.36 -9.44
N ILE A 160 0.96 22.12 -9.90
CA ILE A 160 -0.32 21.67 -10.47
C ILE A 160 -1.42 21.60 -9.42
N TYR A 161 -1.17 20.96 -8.28
CA TYR A 161 -2.20 20.84 -7.26
C TYR A 161 -2.56 22.19 -6.65
N SER A 162 -1.60 23.06 -6.32
CA SER A 162 -1.89 24.36 -5.67
C SER A 162 -2.70 25.30 -6.56
N ASN A 163 -2.55 25.20 -7.89
CA ASN A 163 -3.29 26.01 -8.84
C ASN A 163 -4.74 25.54 -9.05
N ILE A 164 -5.07 24.30 -8.69
CA ILE A 164 -6.39 23.71 -8.97
C ILE A 164 -7.14 23.36 -7.66
N ILE A 165 -6.49 22.64 -6.76
CA ILE A 165 -7.07 22.10 -5.52
C ILE A 165 -6.66 22.95 -4.30
N PRO A 166 -7.60 23.27 -3.39
CA PRO A 166 -9.04 22.99 -3.46
C PRO A 166 -9.83 24.14 -4.14
N LYS A 167 -9.26 25.35 -4.20
CA LYS A 167 -9.94 26.61 -4.56
C LYS A 167 -10.75 26.55 -5.84
N LYS A 168 -10.11 26.13 -6.94
CA LYS A 168 -10.74 26.21 -8.27
C LYS A 168 -11.84 25.16 -8.42
N VAL A 169 -11.58 23.95 -7.95
CA VAL A 169 -12.60 22.88 -7.92
C VAL A 169 -13.82 23.29 -7.10
N ILE A 170 -13.63 23.91 -5.93
CA ILE A 170 -14.73 24.45 -5.12
C ILE A 170 -15.46 25.56 -5.88
N SER A 171 -14.75 26.44 -6.59
CA SER A 171 -15.38 27.51 -7.39
C SER A 171 -16.22 26.98 -8.56
N TRP A 172 -15.89 25.78 -9.08
CA TRP A 172 -16.70 25.08 -10.08
C TRP A 172 -17.90 24.34 -9.47
N ASN A 173 -18.04 24.32 -8.14
CA ASN A 173 -19.02 23.51 -7.40
C ASN A 173 -18.89 22.00 -7.67
N GLU A 174 -17.65 21.54 -7.87
CA GLU A 174 -17.33 20.15 -8.18
C GLU A 174 -16.68 19.43 -6.99
N ASN A 175 -16.54 18.10 -7.08
CA ASN A 175 -16.01 17.28 -5.99
C ASN A 175 -14.47 17.24 -6.04
N VAL A 176 -13.82 17.64 -4.94
CA VAL A 176 -12.36 17.71 -4.84
C VAL A 176 -11.70 16.33 -4.89
N SER A 177 -12.32 15.29 -4.32
CA SER A 177 -11.80 13.92 -4.41
C SER A 177 -11.80 13.40 -5.85
N TYR A 178 -12.84 13.72 -6.64
CA TYR A 178 -12.87 13.38 -8.06
C TYR A 178 -11.72 14.03 -8.84
N TRP A 179 -11.51 15.34 -8.66
CA TRP A 179 -10.43 16.07 -9.31
C TRP A 179 -9.05 15.66 -8.83
N SER A 180 -8.88 15.34 -7.55
CA SER A 180 -7.59 14.86 -7.03
C SER A 180 -7.16 13.58 -7.73
N ARG A 181 -8.09 12.64 -7.98
CA ARG A 181 -7.83 11.45 -8.80
C ARG A 181 -7.42 11.82 -10.22
N LYS A 182 -8.23 12.63 -10.92
CA LYS A 182 -8.00 12.95 -12.34
C LYS A 182 -6.68 13.70 -12.55
N ILE A 183 -6.35 14.64 -11.68
CA ILE A 183 -5.09 15.40 -11.75
C ILE A 183 -3.90 14.50 -11.44
N SER A 184 -3.98 13.65 -10.41
CA SER A 184 -2.94 12.65 -10.12
C SER A 184 -2.69 11.71 -11.30
N GLU A 185 -3.75 11.29 -11.97
CA GLU A 185 -3.68 10.46 -13.17
C GLU A 185 -2.94 11.19 -14.31
N GLN A 186 -3.26 12.46 -14.56
CA GLN A 186 -2.55 13.24 -15.58
C GLN A 186 -1.10 13.54 -15.21
N LEU A 187 -0.79 13.81 -13.93
CA LEU A 187 0.59 14.01 -13.46
C LEU A 187 1.45 12.80 -13.82
N ALA A 188 1.00 11.59 -13.47
CA ALA A 188 1.72 10.36 -13.77
C ALA A 188 1.76 10.03 -15.27
N ARG A 189 0.68 10.31 -16.02
CA ARG A 189 0.65 10.13 -17.48
C ARG A 189 1.60 11.06 -18.22
N SER A 190 1.77 12.29 -17.75
CA SER A 190 2.63 13.28 -18.42
C SER A 190 4.08 12.80 -18.56
N LEU A 191 4.61 12.04 -17.59
CA LEU A 191 5.92 11.40 -17.71
C LEU A 191 5.94 10.39 -18.87
N ASN A 192 4.91 9.56 -18.96
CA ASN A 192 4.80 8.51 -19.97
C ASN A 192 4.61 9.08 -21.40
N GLU A 193 3.95 10.22 -21.53
CA GLU A 193 3.68 10.89 -22.81
C GLU A 193 4.77 11.89 -23.23
N SER A 194 5.73 12.17 -22.35
CA SER A 194 6.86 13.05 -22.64
C SER A 194 7.99 12.37 -23.42
N ASP A 195 8.91 13.19 -23.93
CA ASP A 195 10.12 12.77 -24.63
C ASP A 195 11.12 12.04 -23.72
N LEU A 196 10.86 11.93 -22.41
CA LEU A 196 11.60 11.04 -21.50
C LEU A 196 11.63 9.58 -22.01
N ASN A 197 10.54 9.17 -22.64
CA ASN A 197 10.39 7.82 -23.20
C ASN A 197 10.98 7.68 -24.61
N SER A 198 11.52 8.75 -25.21
CA SER A 198 12.24 8.65 -26.48
C SER A 198 13.61 7.96 -26.28
N ASN A 199 14.03 7.09 -27.21
CA ASN A 199 15.28 6.29 -27.17
C ASN A 199 16.59 7.14 -27.22
N LYS A 200 16.57 8.37 -26.73
CA LYS A 200 17.59 9.39 -26.92
C LYS A 200 18.71 9.34 -25.87
N TYR A 201 18.51 8.65 -24.73
CA TYR A 201 19.43 8.70 -23.58
C TYR A 201 20.00 7.32 -23.20
N PRO A 202 21.32 7.18 -22.98
CA PRO A 202 21.90 5.96 -22.38
C PRO A 202 21.42 5.80 -20.93
N ASN A 203 21.12 4.57 -20.48
CA ASN A 203 20.53 4.24 -19.16
C ASN A 203 19.09 4.75 -18.91
N GLN A 204 18.32 4.99 -19.97
CA GLN A 204 16.95 5.50 -19.96
C GLN A 204 16.03 4.90 -18.87
N LEU A 205 16.05 3.58 -18.69
CA LEU A 205 15.20 2.89 -17.71
C LEU A 205 15.47 3.33 -16.26
N LYS A 206 16.73 3.62 -15.89
CA LYS A 206 17.08 4.09 -14.55
C LYS A 206 16.65 5.54 -14.32
N ILE A 207 16.75 6.37 -15.37
CA ILE A 207 16.36 7.78 -15.33
C ILE A 207 14.83 7.90 -15.21
N ILE A 208 14.08 7.11 -15.98
CA ILE A 208 12.62 7.05 -15.88
C ILE A 208 12.19 6.57 -14.49
N ASP A 209 12.79 5.51 -13.95
CA ASP A 209 12.50 5.02 -12.59
C ASP A 209 12.73 6.13 -11.54
N GLN A 210 13.85 6.86 -11.62
CA GLN A 210 14.12 7.98 -10.70
C GLN A 210 13.09 9.12 -10.81
N HIS A 211 12.69 9.50 -12.02
CA HIS A 211 11.69 10.56 -12.20
C HIS A 211 10.28 10.12 -11.78
N GLN A 212 9.90 8.87 -12.03
CA GLN A 212 8.66 8.29 -11.50
C GLN A 212 8.66 8.30 -9.97
N ARG A 213 9.77 7.91 -9.34
CA ARG A 213 9.94 7.96 -7.88
C ARG A 213 9.76 9.36 -7.33
N ASN A 214 10.46 10.34 -7.90
CA ASN A 214 10.35 11.74 -7.50
C ASN A 214 8.92 12.27 -7.67
N LEU A 215 8.24 11.95 -8.77
CA LEU A 215 6.88 12.39 -9.01
C LEU A 215 5.92 11.83 -7.95
N VAL A 216 5.95 10.51 -7.70
CA VAL A 216 5.07 9.85 -6.71
C VAL A 216 5.28 10.45 -5.32
N ARG A 217 6.54 10.57 -4.89
CA ARG A 217 6.88 11.14 -3.58
C ARG A 217 6.33 12.55 -3.40
N ASN A 218 6.63 13.42 -4.37
CA ASN A 218 6.26 14.83 -4.27
C ASN A 218 4.75 15.05 -4.49
N SER A 219 4.06 14.16 -5.21
CA SER A 219 2.60 14.25 -5.36
C SER A 219 1.87 14.04 -4.04
N ILE A 220 2.20 12.97 -3.31
CA ILE A 220 1.62 12.69 -1.99
C ILE A 220 1.98 13.79 -0.98
N LYS A 221 3.25 14.21 -0.97
CA LYS A 221 3.72 15.30 -0.12
C LYS A 221 2.95 16.61 -0.37
N SER A 222 2.79 16.99 -1.65
CA SER A 222 2.09 18.22 -2.04
C SER A 222 0.62 18.21 -1.64
N LEU A 223 -0.06 17.07 -1.81
CA LEU A 223 -1.47 16.91 -1.40
C LEU A 223 -1.64 17.04 0.11
N LEU A 224 -0.76 16.42 0.89
CA LEU A 224 -0.79 16.55 2.36
C LEU A 224 -0.43 17.97 2.82
N LYS A 225 0.49 18.64 2.11
CA LYS A 225 0.80 20.06 2.34
C LYS A 225 -0.43 20.94 2.09
N ILE A 226 -1.08 20.78 0.95
CA ILE A 226 -2.32 21.51 0.62
C ILE A 226 -3.40 21.25 1.66
N LEU A 227 -3.57 20.01 2.12
CA LEU A 227 -4.51 19.69 3.20
C LEU A 227 -4.17 20.45 4.49
N SER A 228 -2.89 20.54 4.84
CA SER A 228 -2.46 21.25 6.05
C SER A 228 -2.64 22.76 5.97
N GLU A 229 -2.44 23.36 4.79
CA GLU A 229 -2.44 24.81 4.57
C GLU A 229 -3.81 25.37 4.15
N ALA A 230 -4.69 24.54 3.59
CA ALA A 230 -6.00 24.97 3.14
C ALA A 230 -6.90 25.37 4.30
N THR A 231 -7.51 26.55 4.21
CA THR A 231 -8.48 27.06 5.20
C THR A 231 -9.93 26.87 4.79
N GLU A 232 -10.17 26.44 3.55
CA GLU A 232 -11.50 26.26 2.98
C GLU A 232 -11.95 24.80 3.00
N SER A 233 -13.26 24.61 2.98
CA SER A 233 -13.91 23.29 2.91
C SER A 233 -14.97 23.32 1.82
N GLY A 234 -15.14 22.20 1.12
CA GLY A 234 -16.08 22.04 0.03
C GLY A 234 -16.47 20.58 -0.19
N ASN A 235 -17.12 20.29 -1.31
CA ASN A 235 -17.56 18.94 -1.61
C ASN A 235 -16.36 17.97 -1.75
N GLY A 236 -16.29 16.96 -0.88
CA GLY A 236 -15.22 15.96 -0.87
C GLY A 236 -13.86 16.47 -0.39
N PHE A 237 -13.80 17.58 0.36
CA PHE A 237 -12.58 18.09 0.99
C PHE A 237 -12.85 19.00 2.18
N THR A 238 -12.17 18.74 3.29
CA THR A 238 -12.17 19.58 4.49
C THR A 238 -10.74 19.94 4.84
N GLY A 239 -10.35 21.21 4.68
CA GLY A 239 -8.99 21.70 4.92
C GLY A 239 -8.55 21.68 6.38
N SER A 240 -7.29 22.06 6.60
CA SER A 240 -6.53 22.11 7.85
C SER A 240 -6.17 20.76 8.47
N ILE A 241 -4.99 20.71 9.08
CA ILE A 241 -4.58 19.64 10.00
C ILE A 241 -4.31 20.28 11.36
N SER A 242 -4.96 19.76 12.40
CA SER A 242 -4.75 20.17 13.78
C SER A 242 -4.62 18.95 14.69
N THR A 243 -3.90 19.12 15.80
CA THR A 243 -3.73 18.08 16.82
C THR A 243 -5.09 17.64 17.38
N VAL A 244 -5.26 16.33 17.49
CA VAL A 244 -6.43 15.70 18.09
C VAL A 244 -6.04 15.09 19.43
N ASN A 245 -6.91 15.22 20.43
CA ASN A 245 -6.68 14.68 21.76
C ASN A 245 -6.60 13.14 21.71
N SER A 246 -5.44 12.58 22.07
CA SER A 246 -5.18 11.14 22.07
C SER A 246 -6.08 10.35 23.02
N SER A 247 -6.66 10.99 24.04
CA SER A 247 -7.64 10.37 24.95
C SER A 247 -9.02 10.15 24.32
N ARG A 248 -9.27 10.66 23.10
CA ARG A 248 -10.53 10.50 22.34
C ARG A 248 -11.80 10.91 23.11
N ASN A 249 -11.68 11.93 23.97
CA ASN A 249 -12.76 12.41 24.82
C ASN A 249 -13.43 13.69 24.31
N GLU A 250 -12.80 14.38 23.36
CA GLU A 250 -13.24 15.67 22.84
C GLU A 250 -13.28 15.65 21.31
N PRO A 251 -14.41 16.04 20.69
CA PRO A 251 -14.52 16.08 19.25
C PRO A 251 -13.72 17.26 18.67
N ASN A 252 -13.28 17.14 17.43
CA ASN A 252 -12.64 18.20 16.65
C ASN A 252 -13.32 18.31 15.28
N GLN A 253 -14.14 19.35 15.12
CA GLN A 253 -14.91 19.58 13.88
C GLN A 253 -14.02 19.85 12.67
N GLN A 254 -12.89 20.58 12.83
CA GLN A 254 -11.96 20.87 11.74
C GLN A 254 -11.31 19.59 11.18
N MET A 255 -11.08 18.63 12.07
CA MET A 255 -10.55 17.32 11.72
C MET A 255 -11.62 16.30 11.34
N MET A 256 -12.90 16.69 11.33
CA MET A 256 -14.04 15.76 11.22
C MET A 256 -13.90 14.57 12.18
N PHE A 257 -13.42 14.84 13.40
CA PHE A 257 -13.16 13.84 14.42
C PHE A 257 -14.28 13.88 15.46
N ASP A 258 -15.15 12.88 15.46
CA ASP A 258 -16.33 12.84 16.33
C ASP A 258 -16.69 11.39 16.70
N GLY A 259 -17.67 11.23 17.60
CA GLY A 259 -18.21 9.94 18.02
C GLY A 259 -18.57 9.90 19.49
N ILE A 260 -18.60 8.69 20.04
CA ILE A 260 -18.85 8.46 21.47
C ILE A 260 -17.53 8.70 22.22
N LYS A 261 -17.60 9.31 23.42
CA LYS A 261 -16.42 9.50 24.30
C LYS A 261 -15.67 8.18 24.48
N GLY A 262 -14.35 8.21 24.27
CA GLY A 262 -13.47 7.04 24.27
C GLY A 262 -13.40 6.28 22.93
N PHE A 263 -14.32 6.53 22.01
CA PHE A 263 -14.45 5.84 20.71
C PHE A 263 -14.59 6.79 19.52
N MET A 264 -14.10 8.03 19.66
CA MET A 264 -14.12 9.01 18.58
C MET A 264 -13.22 8.55 17.43
N LYS A 265 -13.63 8.85 16.20
CA LYS A 265 -12.93 8.48 14.96
C LYS A 265 -12.99 9.62 13.95
N PHE A 266 -12.06 9.61 13.01
CA PHE A 266 -12.13 10.47 11.84
C PHE A 266 -13.29 10.01 10.95
N ASP A 267 -14.03 10.96 10.42
CA ASP A 267 -14.89 10.73 9.27
C ASP A 267 -14.01 10.38 8.06
N PRO A 268 -14.27 9.25 7.36
CA PRO A 268 -13.54 8.88 6.16
C PRO A 268 -13.46 9.98 5.09
N GLU A 269 -14.43 10.90 5.03
CA GLU A 269 -14.40 12.02 4.09
C GLU A 269 -13.18 12.95 4.30
N LYS A 270 -12.61 12.99 5.51
CA LYS A 270 -11.44 13.84 5.81
C LYS A 270 -10.21 13.44 5.00
N SER A 271 -10.00 12.15 4.80
CA SER A 271 -8.83 11.60 4.07
C SER A 271 -9.18 11.08 2.69
N ARG A 272 -10.46 10.99 2.30
CA ARG A 272 -10.91 10.37 1.04
C ARG A 272 -10.24 10.94 -0.21
N PHE A 273 -9.97 12.24 -0.25
CA PHE A 273 -9.29 12.84 -1.41
C PHE A 273 -7.86 12.28 -1.61
N LEU A 274 -7.19 11.82 -0.54
CA LEU A 274 -5.88 11.15 -0.62
C LEU A 274 -6.00 9.76 -1.22
N GLU A 275 -7.01 8.98 -0.81
CA GLU A 275 -7.31 7.68 -1.41
C GLU A 275 -7.52 7.80 -2.93
N PHE A 276 -8.32 8.79 -3.33
CA PHE A 276 -8.62 9.05 -4.74
C PHE A 276 -7.40 9.52 -5.52
N ALA A 277 -6.60 10.43 -4.95
CA ALA A 277 -5.37 10.88 -5.56
C ALA A 277 -4.37 9.73 -5.74
N SER A 278 -4.20 8.89 -4.72
CA SER A 278 -3.37 7.69 -4.77
C SER A 278 -3.83 6.72 -5.85
N LYS A 279 -5.14 6.49 -5.99
CA LYS A 279 -5.70 5.70 -7.09
C LYS A 279 -5.29 6.26 -8.45
N GLY A 280 -5.43 7.58 -8.62
CA GLY A 280 -5.07 8.28 -9.86
C GLY A 280 -3.60 8.15 -10.23
N LEU A 281 -2.68 8.27 -9.24
CA LEU A 281 -1.24 8.12 -9.48
C LEU A 281 -0.92 6.73 -10.05
N THR A 282 -1.52 5.67 -9.48
CA THR A 282 -1.34 4.30 -9.97
C THR A 282 -1.92 4.14 -11.38
N ASP A 283 -3.13 4.63 -11.65
CA ASP A 283 -3.76 4.54 -12.97
C ASP A 283 -2.91 5.25 -14.06
N GLY A 284 -2.31 6.40 -13.71
CA GLY A 284 -1.50 7.17 -14.64
C GLY A 284 -0.13 6.52 -14.93
N LEU A 285 0.52 5.93 -13.91
CA LEU A 285 1.78 5.21 -14.11
C LEU A 285 1.60 3.97 -14.98
N LEU A 286 0.48 3.26 -14.83
CA LEU A 286 0.19 2.04 -15.58
C LEU A 286 -0.34 2.30 -17.00
N TYR A 287 -0.68 3.55 -17.35
CA TYR A 287 -1.45 3.89 -18.56
C TYR A 287 -0.93 3.23 -19.87
N GLN A 288 0.36 3.34 -20.18
CA GLN A 288 0.93 2.74 -21.40
C GLN A 288 1.25 1.25 -21.27
N ASN A 289 1.32 0.74 -20.03
CA ASN A 289 1.70 -0.65 -19.73
C ASN A 289 0.48 -1.55 -19.49
N ILE A 290 -0.73 -1.00 -19.46
CA ILE A 290 -1.95 -1.72 -19.09
C ILE A 290 -2.28 -2.91 -20.01
N ASN A 291 -1.72 -2.93 -21.22
CA ASN A 291 -1.86 -4.03 -22.17
C ASN A 291 -0.64 -4.97 -22.22
N ASN A 292 0.45 -4.65 -21.51
CA ASN A 292 1.71 -5.40 -21.51
C ASN A 292 2.29 -5.59 -20.09
N LEU A 293 1.44 -5.84 -19.08
CA LEU A 293 1.91 -6.13 -17.73
C LEU A 293 2.56 -7.51 -17.63
N SER A 294 3.66 -7.58 -16.88
CA SER A 294 4.39 -8.79 -16.53
C SER A 294 4.72 -8.79 -15.03
N ASP A 295 5.14 -9.95 -14.50
CA ASP A 295 5.52 -10.09 -13.09
C ASP A 295 6.54 -9.04 -12.61
N GLN A 296 7.67 -8.93 -13.32
CA GLN A 296 8.77 -8.03 -12.94
C GLN A 296 8.35 -6.56 -12.99
N ASN A 297 7.53 -6.20 -13.98
CA ASN A 297 7.07 -4.82 -14.16
C ASN A 297 6.09 -4.45 -13.03
N VAL A 298 5.18 -5.37 -12.68
CA VAL A 298 4.21 -5.18 -11.60
C VAL A 298 4.91 -5.01 -10.24
N GLU A 299 5.91 -5.84 -9.95
CA GLU A 299 6.72 -5.70 -8.72
C GLU A 299 7.49 -4.38 -8.70
N GLY A 300 8.06 -3.97 -9.85
CA GLY A 300 8.72 -2.68 -9.99
C GLY A 300 7.79 -1.49 -9.70
N PHE A 301 6.59 -1.48 -10.29
CA PHE A 301 5.59 -0.44 -10.01
C PHE A 301 5.12 -0.45 -8.56
N ALA A 302 4.87 -1.63 -7.99
CA ALA A 302 4.48 -1.77 -6.60
C ALA A 302 5.54 -1.17 -5.66
N LYS A 303 6.82 -1.39 -5.96
CA LYS A 303 7.94 -0.83 -5.20
C LYS A 303 8.01 0.70 -5.29
N ILE A 304 7.94 1.26 -6.50
CA ILE A 304 7.94 2.72 -6.71
C ILE A 304 6.76 3.36 -5.97
N LEU A 305 5.55 2.85 -6.19
CA LEU A 305 4.32 3.37 -5.57
C LEU A 305 4.37 3.27 -4.05
N GLY A 306 4.77 2.11 -3.52
CA GLY A 306 4.78 1.84 -2.09
C GLY A 306 5.81 2.65 -1.34
N GLU A 307 7.07 2.59 -1.78
CA GLU A 307 8.18 3.28 -1.11
C GLU A 307 8.01 4.81 -1.20
N GLU A 308 7.81 5.35 -2.39
CA GLU A 308 7.88 6.80 -2.56
C GLU A 308 6.64 7.51 -1.99
N SER A 309 5.47 6.87 -2.02
CA SER A 309 4.28 7.43 -1.37
C SER A 309 4.50 7.54 0.14
N MET A 310 5.06 6.51 0.79
CA MET A 310 5.27 6.52 2.23
C MET A 310 6.41 7.45 2.67
N LYS A 311 7.43 7.64 1.83
CA LYS A 311 8.41 8.74 2.04
C LYS A 311 7.74 10.10 1.98
N GLY A 312 6.84 10.32 1.02
CA GLY A 312 6.06 11.56 0.91
C GLY A 312 5.20 11.83 2.15
N VAL A 313 4.53 10.80 2.67
CA VAL A 313 3.78 10.86 3.94
C VAL A 313 4.69 11.26 5.10
N ALA A 314 5.80 10.53 5.27
CA ALA A 314 6.74 10.74 6.34
C ALA A 314 7.33 12.16 6.31
N GLU A 315 7.82 12.62 5.14
CA GLU A 315 8.36 13.97 4.97
C GLU A 315 7.35 15.06 5.37
N GLN A 316 6.08 14.92 5.01
CA GLN A 316 5.09 15.95 5.32
C GLN A 316 4.70 15.95 6.79
N PHE A 317 4.38 14.80 7.39
CA PHE A 317 3.96 14.76 8.79
C PHE A 317 5.05 15.22 9.76
N PHE A 318 6.32 15.03 9.42
CA PHE A 318 7.43 15.53 10.24
C PHE A 318 7.65 17.03 10.14
N SER A 319 7.12 17.67 9.10
CA SER A 319 7.13 19.13 8.98
C SER A 319 6.02 19.82 9.77
N LEU A 320 4.99 19.08 10.19
CA LEU A 320 3.85 19.62 10.90
C LEU A 320 4.17 19.83 12.39
N ALA A 321 3.70 20.96 12.94
CA ALA A 321 3.79 21.23 14.36
C ALA A 321 2.72 20.45 15.15
N GLY A 322 3.07 20.02 16.37
CA GLY A 322 2.16 19.32 17.28
C GLY A 322 2.08 17.81 17.04
N ASP A 323 1.33 17.12 17.90
CA ASP A 323 1.08 15.69 17.76
C ASP A 323 -0.01 15.45 16.72
N ASN A 324 0.39 14.95 15.55
CA ASN A 324 -0.51 14.61 14.44
C ASN A 324 -0.56 13.10 14.18
N THR A 325 -0.11 12.28 15.15
CA THR A 325 0.02 10.82 15.03
C THR A 325 -1.28 10.14 14.58
N LEU A 326 -2.40 10.46 15.22
CA LEU A 326 -3.70 9.84 14.91
C LEU A 326 -4.14 10.11 13.46
N PHE A 327 -3.91 11.31 12.95
CA PHE A 327 -4.27 11.63 11.58
C PHE A 327 -3.25 11.07 10.58
N ALA A 328 -1.97 10.95 10.97
CA ALA A 328 -0.97 10.24 10.16
C ALA A 328 -1.38 8.79 9.91
N PHE A 329 -1.89 8.10 10.94
CA PHE A 329 -2.43 6.74 10.79
C PHE A 329 -3.60 6.69 9.80
N GLU A 330 -4.55 7.63 9.89
CA GLU A 330 -5.69 7.73 8.96
C GLU A 330 -5.25 8.02 7.52
N ALA A 331 -4.32 8.96 7.33
CA ALA A 331 -3.79 9.33 6.02
C ALA A 331 -3.01 8.18 5.38
N THR A 332 -2.13 7.51 6.14
CA THR A 332 -1.41 6.31 5.69
C THR A 332 -2.39 5.22 5.26
N LYS A 333 -3.41 4.93 6.08
CA LYS A 333 -4.46 3.95 5.76
C LYS A 333 -5.17 4.29 4.45
N SER A 334 -5.60 5.54 4.28
CA SER A 334 -6.33 6.02 3.11
C SER A 334 -5.49 5.96 1.82
N ILE A 335 -4.21 6.35 1.90
CA ILE A 335 -3.25 6.27 0.79
C ILE A 335 -3.00 4.81 0.40
N SER A 336 -2.75 3.93 1.37
CA SER A 336 -2.56 2.50 1.14
C SER A 336 -3.77 1.84 0.49
N THR A 337 -5.00 2.23 0.85
CA THR A 337 -6.23 1.75 0.20
C THR A 337 -6.25 2.11 -1.28
N GLY A 338 -6.04 3.39 -1.62
CA GLY A 338 -6.14 3.87 -3.00
C GLY A 338 -5.08 3.27 -3.93
N LEU A 339 -3.83 3.16 -3.45
CA LEU A 339 -2.72 2.56 -4.19
C LEU A 339 -2.98 1.09 -4.51
N THR A 340 -3.31 0.31 -3.47
CA THR A 340 -3.54 -1.14 -3.61
C THR A 340 -4.79 -1.44 -4.43
N LEU A 341 -5.87 -0.66 -4.25
CA LEU A 341 -7.09 -0.80 -5.04
C LEU A 341 -6.81 -0.70 -6.55
N SER A 342 -6.17 0.38 -7.00
CA SER A 342 -5.90 0.58 -8.43
C SER A 342 -4.94 -0.47 -8.97
N LEU A 343 -3.87 -0.79 -8.23
CA LEU A 343 -2.86 -1.72 -8.73
C LEU A 343 -3.43 -3.14 -8.90
N VAL A 344 -4.18 -3.62 -7.90
CA VAL A 344 -4.84 -4.93 -7.96
C VAL A 344 -5.89 -4.95 -9.07
N TYR A 345 -6.70 -3.89 -9.18
CA TYR A 345 -7.74 -3.78 -10.20
C TYR A 345 -7.17 -3.85 -11.63
N ASN A 346 -6.11 -3.06 -11.91
CA ASN A 346 -5.49 -3.03 -13.23
C ASN A 346 -4.77 -4.35 -13.56
N THR A 347 -4.29 -5.08 -12.54
CA THR A 347 -3.65 -6.39 -12.71
C THR A 347 -4.62 -7.57 -12.68
N SER A 348 -5.90 -7.35 -12.38
CA SER A 348 -6.98 -8.34 -12.56
C SER A 348 -7.83 -8.11 -13.81
N GLY A 349 -7.62 -6.99 -14.52
CA GLY A 349 -8.40 -6.52 -15.69
C GLY A 349 -8.62 -7.54 -16.80
N THR A 350 -7.56 -8.26 -17.19
CA THR A 350 -7.59 -9.18 -18.35
C THR A 350 -7.45 -10.64 -17.93
N GLU A 351 -7.95 -11.55 -18.77
CA GLU A 351 -7.87 -12.99 -18.51
C GLU A 351 -6.43 -13.48 -18.39
N ILE A 352 -5.55 -13.03 -19.28
CA ILE A 352 -4.11 -13.36 -19.27
C ILE A 352 -3.47 -12.96 -17.93
N TYR A 353 -3.83 -11.81 -17.37
CA TYR A 353 -3.26 -11.37 -16.09
C TYR A 353 -3.78 -12.19 -14.91
N ARG A 354 -5.03 -12.65 -14.97
CA ARG A 354 -5.61 -13.55 -13.98
C ARG A 354 -4.95 -14.92 -14.01
N GLU A 355 -4.72 -15.49 -15.21
CA GLU A 355 -3.99 -16.76 -15.37
C GLU A 355 -2.56 -16.69 -14.81
N ASN A 356 -1.89 -15.55 -15.02
CA ASN A 356 -0.53 -15.32 -14.51
C ASN A 356 -0.48 -14.91 -13.02
N ASN A 357 -1.63 -14.80 -12.35
CA ASN A 357 -1.76 -14.35 -10.96
C ASN A 357 -1.11 -13.00 -10.66
N LEU A 358 -1.16 -12.06 -11.62
CA LEU A 358 -0.54 -10.74 -11.46
C LEU A 358 -1.16 -9.94 -10.30
N ALA A 359 -2.48 -10.07 -10.09
CA ALA A 359 -3.18 -9.41 -8.99
C ALA A 359 -2.68 -9.86 -7.60
N THR A 360 -2.37 -11.14 -7.43
CA THR A 360 -1.80 -11.67 -6.18
C THR A 360 -0.38 -11.14 -5.95
N LYS A 361 0.46 -11.13 -6.99
CA LYS A 361 1.83 -10.58 -6.91
C LYS A 361 1.82 -9.08 -6.63
N ALA A 362 0.97 -8.34 -7.32
CA ALA A 362 0.72 -6.92 -7.06
C ALA A 362 0.36 -6.66 -5.61
N ALA A 363 -0.65 -7.39 -5.10
CA ALA A 363 -1.14 -7.25 -3.73
C ALA A 363 -0.07 -7.55 -2.68
N GLU A 364 0.74 -8.59 -2.89
CA GLU A 364 1.86 -8.93 -1.99
C GLU A 364 2.92 -7.82 -2.01
N SER A 365 3.41 -7.46 -3.20
CA SER A 365 4.54 -6.53 -3.37
C SER A 365 4.21 -5.10 -2.94
N ILE A 366 3.00 -4.60 -3.21
CA ILE A 366 2.60 -3.26 -2.77
C ILE A 366 2.45 -3.21 -1.26
N SER A 367 1.86 -4.26 -0.66
CA SER A 367 1.66 -4.36 0.79
C SER A 367 3.00 -4.42 1.53
N GLN A 368 3.95 -5.18 0.99
CA GLN A 368 5.32 -5.24 1.50
C GLN A 368 6.02 -3.88 1.40
N SER A 369 5.99 -3.24 0.22
CA SER A 369 6.69 -1.98 -0.02
C SER A 369 6.16 -0.83 0.84
N LEU A 370 4.82 -0.70 0.96
CA LEU A 370 4.18 0.30 1.81
C LEU A 370 4.55 0.10 3.29
N SER A 371 4.44 -1.14 3.77
CA SER A 371 4.67 -1.47 5.18
C SER A 371 6.14 -1.30 5.56
N TYR A 372 7.05 -1.75 4.70
CA TYR A 372 8.49 -1.60 4.91
C TYR A 372 8.87 -0.12 5.03
N GLN A 373 8.45 0.69 4.05
CA GLN A 373 8.92 2.06 3.98
C GLN A 373 8.36 2.95 5.08
N ILE A 374 7.08 2.79 5.48
CA ILE A 374 6.53 3.65 6.54
C ILE A 374 7.22 3.38 7.89
N ILE A 375 7.51 2.11 8.19
CA ILE A 375 8.19 1.70 9.44
C ILE A 375 9.63 2.19 9.42
N SER A 376 10.36 1.94 8.33
CA SER A 376 11.73 2.42 8.15
C SER A 376 11.82 3.95 8.27
N SER A 377 10.95 4.69 7.57
CA SER A 377 10.93 6.17 7.63
C SER A 377 10.60 6.68 9.04
N SER A 378 9.73 5.98 9.78
CA SER A 378 9.36 6.34 11.15
C SER A 378 10.55 6.18 12.11
N ILE A 379 11.29 5.08 11.97
CA ILE A 379 12.48 4.78 12.78
C ILE A 379 13.62 5.74 12.44
N GLU A 380 13.93 5.91 11.15
CA GLU A 380 15.02 6.79 10.68
C GLU A 380 14.86 8.24 11.13
N LYS A 381 13.61 8.68 11.31
CA LYS A 381 13.27 10.07 11.66
C LYS A 381 13.01 10.26 13.14
N ALA A 382 13.04 9.19 13.94
CA ALA A 382 12.84 9.24 15.39
C ALA A 382 11.58 10.04 15.79
N ASN A 383 10.48 9.86 15.05
CA ASN A 383 9.27 10.67 15.20
C ASN A 383 8.44 10.34 16.47
N GLY A 384 8.78 9.26 17.19
CA GLY A 384 8.03 8.77 18.35
C GLY A 384 6.66 8.18 18.03
N TYR A 385 6.36 7.89 16.75
CA TYR A 385 5.09 7.31 16.35
C TYR A 385 5.06 5.82 16.69
N ALA A 386 3.90 5.35 17.17
CA ALA A 386 3.71 3.95 17.51
C ALA A 386 3.80 3.06 16.24
N LEU A 387 4.89 2.32 16.10
CA LEU A 387 5.19 1.50 14.92
C LEU A 387 4.12 0.44 14.66
N ASN A 388 3.56 -0.16 15.72
CA ASN A 388 2.46 -1.12 15.61
C ASN A 388 1.20 -0.51 14.99
N ARG A 389 0.87 0.74 15.30
CA ARG A 389 -0.29 1.44 14.72
C ARG A 389 -0.06 1.85 13.27
N LEU A 390 1.18 2.18 12.88
CA LEU A 390 1.53 2.39 11.48
C LEU A 390 1.39 1.09 10.67
N ALA A 391 1.92 -0.02 11.20
CA ALA A 391 1.80 -1.34 10.58
C ALA A 391 0.32 -1.76 10.44
N GLU A 392 -0.48 -1.57 11.50
CA GLU A 392 -1.92 -1.80 11.47
C GLU A 392 -2.63 -0.97 10.41
N SER A 393 -2.29 0.32 10.29
CA SER A 393 -2.93 1.26 9.36
C SER A 393 -2.65 0.90 7.90
N VAL A 394 -1.39 0.59 7.56
CA VAL A 394 -1.03 0.14 6.21
C VAL A 394 -1.71 -1.20 5.91
N ALA A 395 -1.59 -2.18 6.80
CA ALA A 395 -2.14 -3.52 6.60
C ALA A 395 -3.67 -3.51 6.43
N PHE A 396 -4.36 -2.66 7.18
CA PHE A 396 -5.78 -2.41 7.02
C PHE A 396 -6.10 -1.81 5.65
N GLY A 397 -5.39 -0.74 5.26
CA GLY A 397 -5.62 -0.04 4.00
C GLY A 397 -5.38 -0.95 2.79
N THR A 398 -4.28 -1.69 2.76
CA THR A 398 -3.97 -2.61 1.65
C THR A 398 -4.97 -3.75 1.54
N SER A 399 -5.37 -4.34 2.67
CA SER A 399 -6.39 -5.38 2.69
C SER A 399 -7.73 -4.84 2.18
N MET A 400 -8.14 -3.65 2.63
CA MET A 400 -9.37 -3.01 2.17
C MET A 400 -9.32 -2.72 0.66
N GLY A 401 -8.23 -2.14 0.16
CA GLY A 401 -8.05 -1.83 -1.25
C GLY A 401 -8.09 -3.08 -2.15
N ALA A 402 -7.38 -4.15 -1.77
CA ALA A 402 -7.35 -5.38 -2.57
C ALA A 402 -8.72 -6.08 -2.61
N GLN A 403 -9.41 -6.15 -1.47
CA GLN A 403 -10.75 -6.73 -1.41
C GLN A 403 -11.75 -5.89 -2.20
N LEU A 404 -11.69 -4.55 -2.13
CA LEU A 404 -12.53 -3.66 -2.95
C LEU A 404 -12.27 -3.86 -4.45
N ALA A 405 -11.02 -4.04 -4.87
CA ALA A 405 -10.67 -4.28 -6.28
C ALA A 405 -11.37 -5.52 -6.85
N SER A 406 -11.47 -6.58 -6.05
CA SER A 406 -12.06 -7.86 -6.48
C SER A 406 -13.58 -7.82 -6.68
N VAL A 407 -14.27 -6.90 -6.01
CA VAL A 407 -15.73 -6.83 -6.00
C VAL A 407 -16.27 -5.74 -6.94
N LEU A 408 -15.36 -4.95 -7.52
CA LEU A 408 -15.71 -3.65 -8.05
C LEU A 408 -16.64 -3.75 -9.26
N ASP A 409 -16.28 -4.50 -10.31
CA ASP A 409 -17.02 -4.47 -11.57
C ASP A 409 -18.39 -5.19 -11.52
N LYS A 410 -18.67 -5.95 -10.45
CA LYS A 410 -19.80 -6.90 -10.40
C LYS A 410 -20.52 -6.96 -9.05
N SER A 411 -20.26 -6.02 -8.14
CA SER A 411 -20.86 -6.01 -6.79
C SER A 411 -22.39 -6.00 -6.76
N TRP A 412 -23.05 -5.63 -7.87
CA TRP A 412 -24.50 -5.57 -8.00
C TRP A 412 -25.13 -6.77 -8.71
N ASP A 413 -24.33 -7.61 -9.38
CA ASP A 413 -24.87 -8.64 -10.26
C ASP A 413 -25.22 -9.94 -9.53
N TYR A 414 -24.72 -10.17 -8.30
CA TYR A 414 -25.05 -11.30 -7.41
C TYR A 414 -25.22 -12.70 -8.07
N GLU A 415 -24.66 -12.93 -9.27
CA GLU A 415 -24.60 -14.23 -9.94
C GLU A 415 -23.36 -15.02 -9.47
N GLU A 416 -23.33 -16.33 -9.69
CA GLU A 416 -22.13 -17.15 -9.41
C GLU A 416 -20.93 -16.62 -10.21
N GLY A 417 -19.79 -16.38 -9.55
CA GLY A 417 -18.59 -15.80 -10.19
C GLY A 417 -18.57 -14.27 -10.29
N TRP A 418 -19.27 -13.58 -9.38
CA TRP A 418 -19.27 -12.12 -9.26
C TRP A 418 -17.91 -11.53 -8.83
N GLU A 419 -17.01 -12.31 -8.23
CA GLU A 419 -15.65 -11.84 -7.93
C GLU A 419 -14.82 -11.75 -9.22
N MET A 420 -14.18 -10.60 -9.46
CA MET A 420 -13.26 -10.41 -10.60
C MET A 420 -11.99 -11.27 -10.46
N TYR A 421 -11.58 -11.51 -9.22
CA TYR A 421 -10.41 -12.31 -8.84
C TYR A 421 -10.62 -12.91 -7.45
N SER A 422 -9.94 -14.02 -7.15
CA SER A 422 -10.09 -14.74 -5.88
C SER A 422 -9.79 -13.85 -4.67
N ARG A 423 -10.81 -13.56 -3.87
CA ARG A 423 -10.66 -12.81 -2.61
C ARG A 423 -9.80 -13.51 -1.58
N ASN A 424 -9.77 -14.84 -1.61
CA ASN A 424 -8.96 -15.67 -0.74
C ASN A 424 -7.46 -15.47 -1.01
N GLU A 425 -7.06 -15.49 -2.28
CA GLU A 425 -5.66 -15.30 -2.67
C GLU A 425 -5.18 -13.88 -2.35
N LEU A 426 -6.02 -12.87 -2.59
CA LEU A 426 -5.73 -11.48 -2.25
C LEU A 426 -5.62 -11.27 -0.74
N ALA A 427 -6.49 -11.89 0.06
CA ALA A 427 -6.42 -11.84 1.53
C ALA A 427 -5.10 -12.42 2.05
N LYS A 428 -4.64 -13.53 1.46
CA LYS A 428 -3.36 -14.14 1.80
C LYS A 428 -2.18 -13.27 1.38
N ALA A 429 -2.18 -12.76 0.15
CA ALA A 429 -1.10 -11.95 -0.41
C ALA A 429 -0.88 -10.63 0.33
N THR A 430 -1.95 -9.87 0.59
CA THR A 430 -1.89 -8.60 1.32
C THR A 430 -1.38 -8.79 2.75
N ALA A 431 -1.85 -9.83 3.44
CA ALA A 431 -1.44 -10.11 4.80
C ALA A 431 0.02 -10.59 4.88
N LYS A 432 0.45 -11.42 3.92
CA LYS A 432 1.84 -11.87 3.76
C LYS A 432 2.78 -10.68 3.51
N GLY A 433 2.46 -9.84 2.54
CA GLY A 433 3.26 -8.67 2.22
C GLY A 433 3.36 -7.70 3.40
N SER A 434 2.23 -7.37 4.04
CA SER A 434 2.20 -6.43 5.17
C SER A 434 3.02 -6.90 6.37
N ALA A 435 2.87 -8.17 6.76
CA ALA A 435 3.64 -8.75 7.85
C ALA A 435 5.13 -8.81 7.53
N ASN A 436 5.48 -9.28 6.32
CA ASN A 436 6.88 -9.37 5.89
C ASN A 436 7.54 -8.00 5.87
N GLY A 437 6.94 -7.01 5.19
CA GLY A 437 7.51 -5.67 5.06
C GLY A 437 7.67 -4.96 6.41
N SER A 438 6.67 -5.06 7.29
CA SER A 438 6.72 -4.41 8.62
C SER A 438 7.82 -5.02 9.49
N ILE A 439 7.90 -6.35 9.55
CA ILE A 439 8.88 -7.06 10.40
C ILE A 439 10.28 -6.91 9.81
N ASP A 440 10.44 -6.97 8.49
CA ASP A 440 11.73 -6.81 7.82
C ASP A 440 12.32 -5.41 8.05
N ALA A 441 11.49 -4.37 7.98
CA ALA A 441 11.87 -3.00 8.30
C ALA A 441 12.14 -2.80 9.80
N ALA A 442 11.35 -3.39 10.70
CA ALA A 442 11.62 -3.23 12.12
C ALA A 442 12.90 -3.98 12.54
N SER A 443 13.17 -5.15 11.95
CA SER A 443 14.30 -6.02 12.31
C SER A 443 15.64 -5.47 11.81
N ILE A 444 15.69 -4.77 10.68
CA ILE A 444 16.96 -4.18 10.19
C ILE A 444 17.51 -3.09 11.13
N HIS A 445 16.65 -2.46 11.92
CA HIS A 445 17.01 -1.42 12.87
C HIS A 445 17.14 -1.91 14.32
N ILE A 446 17.21 -3.23 14.54
CA ILE A 446 17.27 -3.81 15.90
C ILE A 446 18.48 -3.33 16.70
N GLN A 447 18.25 -3.00 17.98
CA GLN A 447 19.30 -2.85 18.96
C GLN A 447 19.63 -4.20 19.63
N ASN A 448 20.70 -4.87 19.19
CA ASN A 448 21.10 -6.16 19.77
C ASN A 448 21.79 -6.08 21.14
N ASP A 449 22.29 -4.90 21.55
CA ASP A 449 22.96 -4.71 22.85
C ASP A 449 22.06 -3.94 23.84
N PRO A 450 21.52 -4.61 24.89
CA PRO A 450 20.65 -3.99 25.89
C PRO A 450 21.39 -3.06 26.86
N THR A 451 22.72 -2.99 26.81
CA THR A 451 23.54 -2.12 27.68
C THR A 451 23.87 -0.76 27.05
N ILE A 452 23.62 -0.61 25.75
CA ILE A 452 23.75 0.67 25.04
C ILE A 452 22.48 1.48 25.29
N ALA A 453 22.61 2.77 25.63
CA ALA A 453 21.44 3.64 25.77
C ALA A 453 20.67 3.71 24.44
N ASP A 454 19.34 3.61 24.50
CA ASP A 454 18.44 3.70 23.35
C ASP A 454 18.83 4.90 22.48
N SER A 455 19.31 4.62 21.27
CA SER A 455 19.48 5.66 20.26
C SER A 455 18.17 5.78 19.50
N ALA A 456 17.76 7.00 19.17
CA ALA A 456 16.44 7.32 18.62
C ALA A 456 16.07 6.64 17.28
N ASN A 457 17.01 5.92 16.63
CA ASN A 457 16.86 5.28 15.33
C ASN A 457 16.95 3.74 15.40
N LYS A 458 16.59 3.14 16.53
CA LYS A 458 16.64 1.68 16.73
C LYS A 458 15.32 1.14 17.27
N THR A 459 15.12 -0.16 17.09
CA THR A 459 13.97 -0.92 17.59
C THR A 459 14.39 -1.93 18.65
N THR A 460 13.44 -2.27 19.52
CA THR A 460 13.56 -3.34 20.52
C THR A 460 12.83 -4.61 20.07
N ARG A 461 13.11 -5.77 20.70
CA ARG A 461 12.36 -7.01 20.45
C ARG A 461 10.85 -6.83 20.72
N GLU A 462 10.49 -6.14 21.79
CA GLU A 462 9.09 -5.87 22.14
C GLU A 462 8.38 -5.03 21.07
N GLU A 463 9.05 -4.01 20.54
CA GLU A 463 8.51 -3.21 19.44
C GLU A 463 8.31 -4.05 18.18
N ILE A 464 9.26 -4.92 17.81
CA ILE A 464 9.10 -5.82 16.66
C ILE A 464 7.90 -6.78 16.88
N LEU A 465 7.74 -7.34 18.08
CA LEU A 465 6.56 -8.17 18.41
C LEU A 465 5.26 -7.36 18.31
N SER A 466 5.25 -6.11 18.78
CA SER A 466 4.09 -5.23 18.66
C SER A 466 3.76 -4.90 17.20
N VAL A 467 4.78 -4.68 16.36
CA VAL A 467 4.66 -4.44 14.92
C VAL A 467 4.10 -5.67 14.21
N ALA A 468 4.60 -6.86 14.55
CA ALA A 468 4.12 -8.13 14.02
C ALA A 468 2.63 -8.34 14.36
N SER A 469 2.24 -8.06 15.60
CA SER A 469 0.83 -8.14 16.03
C SER A 469 -0.03 -7.08 15.32
N GLY A 470 0.45 -5.84 15.20
CA GLY A 470 -0.24 -4.74 14.53
C GLY A 470 -0.50 -5.00 13.04
N ALA A 471 0.51 -5.49 12.30
CA ALA A 471 0.36 -5.84 10.89
C ALA A 471 -0.69 -6.95 10.66
N ALA A 472 -0.67 -7.97 11.52
CA ALA A 472 -1.63 -9.07 11.47
C ALA A 472 -3.05 -8.60 11.82
N LEU A 473 -3.17 -7.79 12.88
CA LEU A 473 -4.42 -7.15 13.31
C LEU A 473 -5.04 -6.34 12.19
N GLY A 474 -4.28 -5.41 11.58
CA GLY A 474 -4.76 -4.58 10.48
C GLY A 474 -5.24 -5.39 9.28
N SER A 475 -4.48 -6.43 8.90
CA SER A 475 -4.82 -7.32 7.79
C SER A 475 -6.13 -8.07 8.05
N SER A 476 -6.29 -8.64 9.26
CA SER A 476 -7.51 -9.34 9.64
C SER A 476 -8.70 -8.40 9.75
N LEU A 477 -8.53 -7.21 10.33
CA LEU A 477 -9.59 -6.20 10.39
C LEU A 477 -10.11 -5.84 8.99
N GLY A 478 -9.22 -5.53 8.05
CA GLY A 478 -9.60 -5.13 6.69
C GLY A 478 -10.25 -6.27 5.88
N ASN A 479 -9.63 -7.45 5.88
CA ASN A 479 -10.15 -8.60 5.14
C ASN A 479 -11.47 -9.14 5.73
N THR A 480 -11.56 -9.27 7.05
CA THR A 480 -12.77 -9.80 7.72
C THR A 480 -13.94 -8.83 7.61
N ALA A 481 -13.73 -7.52 7.74
CA ALA A 481 -14.80 -6.53 7.60
C ALA A 481 -15.50 -6.64 6.24
N LEU A 482 -14.73 -6.61 5.14
CA LEU A 482 -15.32 -6.71 3.79
C LEU A 482 -15.89 -8.10 3.48
N ALA A 483 -15.41 -9.15 4.13
CA ALA A 483 -16.02 -10.48 4.03
C ALA A 483 -17.40 -10.55 4.69
N VAL A 484 -17.68 -9.71 5.70
CA VAL A 484 -19.02 -9.61 6.29
C VAL A 484 -19.98 -8.80 5.40
N TYR A 485 -19.49 -7.75 4.75
CA TYR A 485 -20.34 -6.87 3.92
C TYR A 485 -20.70 -7.45 2.55
N TYR A 486 -19.81 -8.23 1.93
CA TYR A 486 -20.04 -8.82 0.61
C TYR A 486 -20.29 -10.34 0.71
N PRO A 487 -21.21 -10.89 -0.11
CA PRO A 487 -21.63 -12.29 -0.02
C PRO A 487 -20.48 -13.26 -0.37
N THR A 488 -19.76 -13.72 0.64
CA THR A 488 -18.68 -14.69 0.49
C THR A 488 -18.60 -15.62 1.71
N LEU A 489 -17.86 -16.71 1.58
CA LEU A 489 -17.53 -17.55 2.72
C LEU A 489 -16.49 -16.83 3.58
N LEU A 490 -16.89 -16.47 4.79
CA LEU A 490 -16.08 -15.72 5.74
C LEU A 490 -14.84 -16.50 6.21
N GLN A 491 -15.00 -17.79 6.51
CA GLN A 491 -13.96 -18.62 7.10
C GLN A 491 -12.73 -18.80 6.18
N PRO A 492 -12.88 -19.06 4.87
CA PRO A 492 -11.75 -19.05 3.93
C PRO A 492 -10.94 -17.76 3.93
N ILE A 493 -11.58 -16.58 3.98
CA ILE A 493 -10.87 -15.30 3.97
C ILE A 493 -10.08 -15.11 5.28
N ILE A 494 -10.71 -15.39 6.42
CA ILE A 494 -10.06 -15.33 7.74
C ILE A 494 -8.84 -16.26 7.78
N ASN A 495 -9.02 -17.50 7.32
CA ASN A 495 -7.97 -18.51 7.27
C ASN A 495 -6.80 -18.06 6.40
N ASN A 496 -7.07 -17.65 5.15
CA ASN A 496 -6.03 -17.22 4.21
C ASN A 496 -5.29 -15.95 4.67
N SER A 497 -5.99 -14.98 5.27
CA SER A 497 -5.37 -13.79 5.85
C SER A 497 -4.44 -14.13 7.03
N SER A 498 -4.88 -15.04 7.90
CA SER A 498 -4.10 -15.51 9.06
C SER A 498 -2.87 -16.31 8.62
N GLN A 499 -3.04 -17.17 7.61
CA GLN A 499 -1.96 -17.92 6.98
C GLN A 499 -0.93 -17.00 6.31
N GLY A 500 -1.39 -16.00 5.57
CA GLY A 500 -0.52 -15.02 4.92
C GLY A 500 0.32 -14.26 5.94
N SER A 501 -0.31 -13.71 6.99
CA SER A 501 0.38 -12.95 8.03
C SER A 501 1.47 -13.75 8.73
N THR A 502 1.16 -14.98 9.17
CA THR A 502 2.13 -15.84 9.88
C THR A 502 3.25 -16.31 8.98
N TYR A 503 2.94 -16.73 7.75
CA TYR A 503 3.97 -17.11 6.80
C TYR A 503 4.89 -15.93 6.50
N GLY A 504 4.33 -14.77 6.11
CA GLY A 504 5.11 -13.59 5.73
C GLY A 504 5.98 -13.05 6.86
N GLY A 505 5.49 -13.09 8.10
CA GLY A 505 6.25 -12.61 9.25
C GLY A 505 7.39 -13.53 9.69
N ILE A 506 7.21 -14.85 9.66
CA ILE A 506 8.29 -15.79 9.98
C ILE A 506 9.36 -15.83 8.88
N THR A 507 8.99 -15.58 7.63
CA THR A 507 9.93 -15.53 6.50
C THR A 507 10.50 -14.12 6.25
N ALA A 508 10.39 -13.20 7.21
CA ALA A 508 11.01 -11.88 7.11
C ALA A 508 12.54 -12.02 7.06
N LYS A 509 13.19 -11.39 6.08
CA LYS A 509 14.60 -11.66 5.76
C LYS A 509 15.55 -11.24 6.88
N ASN A 510 15.33 -10.05 7.43
CA ASN A 510 16.19 -9.46 8.46
C ASN A 510 15.92 -10.01 9.87
N LEU A 511 14.96 -10.93 10.03
CA LEU A 511 14.66 -11.55 11.33
C LEU A 511 15.85 -12.36 11.87
N SER A 512 16.61 -12.98 10.95
CA SER A 512 17.84 -13.70 11.25
C SER A 512 18.96 -12.85 11.88
N PHE A 513 18.83 -11.52 11.86
CA PHE A 513 19.79 -10.61 12.51
C PHE A 513 19.45 -10.29 13.97
N VAL A 514 18.31 -10.77 14.48
CA VAL A 514 17.90 -10.52 15.86
C VAL A 514 18.52 -11.57 16.77
N ASP A 515 19.47 -11.13 17.61
CA ASP A 515 20.19 -12.04 18.49
C ASP A 515 19.27 -12.64 19.57
N LYS A 516 19.52 -13.91 19.89
CA LYS A 516 18.87 -14.61 20.99
C LYS A 516 19.43 -14.12 22.34
N PRO A 517 18.59 -13.64 23.28
CA PRO A 517 19.07 -13.20 24.58
C PRO A 517 19.68 -14.38 25.37
N GLN A 518 20.73 -14.10 26.15
CA GLN A 518 21.36 -15.13 26.98
C GLN A 518 20.36 -15.74 27.96
N GLY A 519 20.23 -17.08 27.93
CA GLY A 519 19.37 -17.84 28.85
C GLY A 519 17.92 -18.03 28.36
N VAL A 520 17.53 -17.47 27.22
CA VAL A 520 16.23 -17.76 26.58
C VAL A 520 16.34 -19.04 25.75
N THR A 521 15.36 -19.93 25.85
CA THR A 521 15.32 -21.19 25.09
C THR A 521 14.52 -21.07 23.80
N GLU A 522 13.54 -20.17 23.75
CA GLU A 522 12.66 -19.93 22.60
C GLU A 522 13.37 -19.10 21.51
N GLU A 523 13.25 -19.50 20.24
CA GLU A 523 13.73 -18.71 19.10
C GLU A 523 12.78 -17.54 18.80
N PHE A 524 13.31 -16.44 18.25
CA PHE A 524 12.52 -15.22 18.09
C PHE A 524 11.38 -15.37 17.08
N GLU A 525 11.58 -16.21 16.05
CA GLU A 525 10.57 -16.63 15.09
C GLU A 525 9.30 -17.19 15.76
N ILE A 526 9.47 -17.88 16.90
CA ILE A 526 8.38 -18.48 17.64
C ILE A 526 7.61 -17.40 18.43
N GLU A 527 8.31 -16.44 19.03
CA GLU A 527 7.70 -15.27 19.66
C GLU A 527 6.92 -14.43 18.62
N ILE A 528 7.49 -14.24 17.42
CA ILE A 528 6.84 -13.56 16.29
C ILE A 528 5.59 -14.33 15.86
N ALA A 529 5.68 -15.65 15.71
CA ALA A 529 4.55 -16.50 15.38
C ALA A 529 3.39 -16.32 16.39
N ARG A 530 3.71 -16.30 17.69
CA ARG A 530 2.76 -16.02 18.78
C ARG A 530 2.13 -14.63 18.63
N ALA A 531 2.93 -13.59 18.41
CA ALA A 531 2.47 -12.21 18.31
C ALA A 531 1.56 -11.98 17.09
N ILE A 532 1.89 -12.59 15.95
CA ILE A 532 1.07 -12.54 14.73
C ILE A 532 -0.25 -13.28 14.92
N ALA A 533 -0.22 -14.49 15.50
CA ALA A 533 -1.44 -15.24 15.81
C ALA A 533 -2.37 -14.47 16.75
N HIS A 534 -1.79 -13.78 17.75
CA HIS A 534 -2.51 -12.88 18.62
C HIS A 534 -3.20 -11.74 17.85
N GLY A 535 -2.45 -11.03 16.99
CA GLY A 535 -2.99 -9.93 16.20
C GLY A 535 -4.09 -10.36 15.22
N ALA A 536 -3.87 -11.46 14.51
CA ALA A 536 -4.83 -12.01 13.55
C ALA A 536 -6.15 -12.45 14.23
N ALA A 537 -6.04 -13.14 15.37
CA ALA A 537 -7.21 -13.58 16.15
C ALA A 537 -7.97 -12.39 16.71
N HIS A 538 -7.26 -11.40 17.25
CA HIS A 538 -7.86 -10.16 17.73
C HIS A 538 -8.69 -9.49 16.62
N GLY A 539 -8.10 -9.23 15.44
CA GLY A 539 -8.79 -8.54 14.36
C GLY A 539 -10.00 -9.29 13.83
N ALA A 540 -9.87 -10.60 13.60
CA ALA A 540 -10.96 -11.41 13.07
C ALA A 540 -12.13 -11.49 14.05
N LEU A 541 -11.88 -11.79 15.33
CA LEU A 541 -12.95 -11.91 16.33
C LEU A 541 -13.60 -10.56 16.61
N PHE A 542 -12.82 -9.48 16.62
CA PHE A 542 -13.38 -8.13 16.78
C PHE A 542 -14.40 -7.82 15.69
N GLN A 543 -14.09 -8.09 14.42
CA GLN A 543 -15.01 -7.83 13.31
C GLN A 543 -16.21 -8.77 13.32
N VAL A 544 -16.02 -10.06 13.61
CA VAL A 544 -17.13 -11.03 13.61
C VAL A 544 -18.12 -10.73 14.73
N VAL A 545 -17.63 -10.50 15.95
CA VAL A 545 -18.50 -10.15 17.09
C VAL A 545 -19.11 -8.76 16.93
N GLY A 546 -18.35 -7.80 16.40
CA GLY A 546 -18.81 -6.41 16.25
C GLY A 546 -19.79 -6.19 15.10
N LEU A 547 -19.65 -6.92 13.98
CA LEU A 547 -20.44 -6.69 12.76
C LEU A 547 -21.55 -7.71 12.54
N LYS A 548 -21.39 -8.98 12.95
CA LYS A 548 -22.46 -9.97 12.77
C LYS A 548 -23.49 -9.88 13.89
N LYS A 549 -24.71 -9.52 13.51
CA LYS A 549 -25.87 -9.42 14.42
C LYS A 549 -26.12 -10.69 15.24
N ASP A 550 -25.82 -11.86 14.68
CA ASP A 550 -26.04 -13.15 15.34
C ASP A 550 -24.86 -13.61 16.19
N SER A 551 -23.76 -12.86 16.26
CA SER A 551 -22.61 -13.21 17.10
C SER A 551 -22.82 -12.69 18.52
N LEU A 552 -23.11 -13.61 19.46
CA LEU A 552 -23.41 -13.26 20.86
C LEU A 552 -22.64 -14.18 21.85
N PRO A 553 -21.29 -14.11 21.87
CA PRO A 553 -20.46 -14.98 22.71
C PRO A 553 -20.64 -14.75 24.22
N ASP A 554 -21.17 -13.59 24.62
CA ASP A 554 -21.54 -13.24 25.99
C ASP A 554 -22.81 -13.97 26.47
N LYS A 555 -23.76 -14.21 25.56
CA LYS A 555 -25.08 -14.79 25.88
C LYS A 555 -25.16 -16.27 25.61
N ARG A 556 -24.43 -16.78 24.62
CA ARG A 556 -24.49 -18.18 24.17
C ARG A 556 -23.26 -18.94 24.65
N THR A 557 -23.45 -20.19 25.06
CA THR A 557 -22.34 -21.12 25.38
C THR A 557 -21.69 -21.67 24.11
N TYR A 558 -22.47 -21.77 23.03
CA TYR A 558 -22.01 -22.16 21.71
C TYR A 558 -22.44 -21.08 20.70
N ASP A 559 -21.61 -20.06 20.54
CA ASP A 559 -21.78 -19.06 19.50
C ASP A 559 -21.04 -19.49 18.24
N PHE A 560 -21.78 -20.02 17.26
CA PHE A 560 -21.20 -20.61 16.04
C PHE A 560 -20.31 -19.62 15.29
N GLU A 561 -20.73 -18.35 15.15
CA GLU A 561 -19.99 -17.35 14.40
C GLU A 561 -18.63 -17.03 15.03
N THR A 562 -18.61 -16.79 16.34
CA THR A 562 -17.37 -16.58 17.10
C THR A 562 -16.47 -17.82 17.03
N ILE A 563 -17.03 -19.01 17.23
CA ILE A 563 -16.26 -20.26 17.26
C ILE A 563 -15.65 -20.56 15.89
N SER A 564 -16.43 -20.46 14.81
CA SER A 564 -15.95 -20.72 13.46
C SER A 564 -14.91 -19.70 12.98
N ALA A 565 -15.01 -18.44 13.44
CA ALA A 565 -13.97 -17.45 13.19
C ALA A 565 -12.66 -17.80 13.93
N ALA A 566 -12.75 -18.22 15.20
CA ALA A 566 -11.60 -18.67 15.97
C ALA A 566 -10.94 -19.93 15.39
N GLU A 567 -11.74 -20.89 14.91
CA GLU A 567 -11.26 -22.06 14.17
C GLU A 567 -10.51 -21.66 12.90
N ALA A 568 -11.09 -20.75 12.10
CA ALA A 568 -10.49 -20.31 10.85
C ALA A 568 -9.13 -19.61 11.06
N VAL A 569 -9.04 -18.70 12.05
CA VAL A 569 -7.76 -18.07 12.40
C VAL A 569 -6.76 -19.10 12.90
N SER A 570 -7.17 -19.94 13.85
CA SER A 570 -6.28 -20.96 14.43
C SER A 570 -5.71 -21.87 13.36
N TYR A 571 -6.52 -22.30 12.40
CA TYR A 571 -6.06 -23.11 11.29
C TYR A 571 -5.01 -22.37 10.45
N GLY A 572 -5.35 -21.17 9.99
CA GLY A 572 -4.52 -20.37 9.10
C GLY A 572 -3.19 -20.00 9.73
N SER A 573 -3.21 -19.47 10.95
CA SER A 573 -2.01 -19.11 11.70
C SER A 573 -1.08 -20.30 11.92
N THR A 574 -1.63 -21.47 12.27
CA THR A 574 -0.82 -22.66 12.52
C THR A 574 -0.19 -23.19 11.22
N TYR A 575 -1.00 -23.30 10.17
CA TYR A 575 -0.54 -23.79 8.89
C TYR A 575 0.50 -22.85 8.28
N GLY A 576 0.25 -21.53 8.32
CA GLY A 576 1.19 -20.50 7.85
C GLY A 576 2.50 -20.51 8.65
N ALA A 577 2.40 -20.62 9.97
CA ALA A 577 3.57 -20.61 10.84
C ALA A 577 4.46 -21.85 10.67
N ILE A 578 3.88 -23.04 10.58
CA ILE A 578 4.66 -24.28 10.38
C ILE A 578 5.27 -24.31 8.98
N THR A 579 4.51 -23.93 7.95
CA THR A 579 5.05 -23.88 6.58
C THR A 579 6.14 -22.83 6.41
N GLY A 580 6.05 -21.69 7.10
CA GLY A 580 7.10 -20.66 7.15
C GLY A 580 8.31 -21.07 8.00
N GLY A 581 8.06 -21.57 9.22
CA GLY A 581 9.10 -21.95 10.19
C GLY A 581 9.95 -23.15 9.78
N ILE A 582 9.39 -24.13 9.06
CA ILE A 582 10.18 -25.21 8.48
C ILE A 582 11.17 -24.68 7.43
N THR A 583 10.80 -23.67 6.64
CA THR A 583 11.75 -22.97 5.75
C THR A 583 12.85 -22.26 6.51
N SER A 584 12.58 -21.83 7.75
CA SER A 584 13.54 -21.17 8.65
C SER A 584 14.33 -22.17 9.53
N GLY A 585 13.97 -23.46 9.55
CA GLY A 585 14.66 -24.52 10.29
C GLY A 585 14.09 -24.87 11.67
N GLU A 586 12.88 -24.43 12.00
CA GLU A 586 12.28 -24.52 13.35
C GLU A 586 11.43 -25.79 13.60
N ASP A 587 11.30 -26.20 14.88
CA ASP A 587 10.46 -27.33 15.29
C ASP A 587 8.96 -26.96 15.30
N GLY A 588 8.19 -27.61 14.42
CA GLY A 588 6.75 -27.42 14.30
C GLY A 588 5.95 -27.70 15.58
N LEU A 589 6.46 -28.48 16.54
CA LEU A 589 5.78 -28.73 17.81
C LEU A 589 5.76 -27.49 18.72
N ILE A 590 6.86 -26.74 18.79
CA ILE A 590 6.97 -25.54 19.64
C ILE A 590 6.14 -24.41 19.04
N ILE A 591 6.21 -24.23 17.72
CA ILE A 591 5.37 -23.29 16.96
C ILE A 591 3.89 -23.54 17.25
N LYS A 592 3.44 -24.81 17.23
CA LYS A 592 2.05 -25.17 17.52
C LYS A 592 1.58 -24.67 18.89
N GLN A 593 2.41 -24.79 19.93
CA GLN A 593 2.07 -24.33 21.27
C GLN A 593 2.01 -22.80 21.36
N ALA A 594 2.96 -22.12 20.72
CA ALA A 594 2.98 -20.67 20.64
C ALA A 594 1.74 -20.09 19.93
N ILE A 595 1.34 -20.70 18.79
CA ILE A 595 0.14 -20.29 18.06
C ILE A 595 -1.13 -20.53 18.87
N TYR A 596 -1.23 -21.66 19.59
CA TYR A 596 -2.37 -21.92 20.48
C TYR A 596 -2.56 -20.81 21.51
N GLN A 597 -1.46 -20.41 22.16
CA GLN A 597 -1.46 -19.35 23.15
C GLN A 597 -1.88 -18.01 22.53
N GLY A 598 -1.17 -17.58 21.48
CA GLY A 598 -1.43 -16.30 20.82
C GLY A 598 -2.87 -16.20 20.28
N THR A 599 -3.36 -17.25 19.61
CA THR A 599 -4.74 -17.27 19.08
C THR A 599 -5.77 -17.20 20.21
N THR A 600 -5.54 -17.90 21.32
CA THR A 600 -6.48 -17.91 22.46
C THR A 600 -6.57 -16.55 23.14
N GLU A 601 -5.42 -15.91 23.41
CA GLU A 601 -5.33 -14.59 24.02
C GLU A 601 -5.93 -13.54 23.08
N GLY A 602 -5.53 -13.52 21.81
CA GLY A 602 -6.04 -12.58 20.81
C GLY A 602 -7.54 -12.70 20.56
N ALA A 603 -8.07 -13.93 20.45
CA ALA A 603 -9.50 -14.17 20.29
C ALA A 603 -10.31 -13.66 21.50
N THR A 604 -9.76 -13.80 22.71
CA THR A 604 -10.40 -13.30 23.94
C THR A 604 -10.44 -11.77 23.93
N VAL A 605 -9.31 -11.12 23.62
CA VAL A 605 -9.23 -9.65 23.53
C VAL A 605 -10.18 -9.11 22.46
N GLY A 606 -10.15 -9.66 21.25
CA GLY A 606 -10.99 -9.19 20.14
C GLY A 606 -12.48 -9.32 20.40
N ALA A 607 -12.93 -10.47 20.92
CA ALA A 607 -14.33 -10.66 21.29
C ALA A 607 -14.76 -9.71 22.43
N SER A 608 -13.89 -9.48 23.41
CA SER A 608 -14.19 -8.60 24.55
C SER A 608 -14.29 -7.13 24.15
N LEU A 609 -13.37 -6.64 23.32
CA LEU A 609 -13.43 -5.27 22.82
C LEU A 609 -14.67 -5.04 21.95
N ALA A 610 -15.06 -6.02 21.13
CA ALA A 610 -16.27 -5.94 20.32
C ALA A 610 -17.57 -5.90 21.17
N LEU A 611 -17.56 -6.53 22.35
CA LEU A 611 -18.65 -6.44 23.32
C LEU A 611 -18.65 -5.13 24.13
N GLY A 612 -17.68 -4.24 23.90
CA GLY A 612 -17.59 -2.92 24.55
C GLY A 612 -16.86 -2.93 25.91
N TYR A 613 -16.13 -3.99 26.24
CA TYR A 613 -15.26 -3.98 27.42
C TYR A 613 -14.06 -3.04 27.21
N ASN A 614 -13.52 -2.51 28.31
CA ASN A 614 -12.33 -1.64 28.27
C ASN A 614 -11.07 -2.46 27.94
N GLU A 615 -10.11 -1.86 27.23
CA GLU A 615 -8.86 -2.53 26.85
C GLU A 615 -8.07 -3.08 28.05
N ASN A 616 -8.13 -2.41 29.20
CA ASN A 616 -7.40 -2.79 30.40
C ASN A 616 -7.91 -4.08 31.06
N VAL A 617 -9.08 -4.58 30.65
CA VAL A 617 -9.68 -5.81 31.18
C VAL A 617 -10.01 -6.81 30.08
N ALA A 618 -9.73 -6.49 28.82
CA ALA A 618 -10.17 -7.26 27.65
C ALA A 618 -9.52 -8.65 27.57
N ASP A 619 -8.33 -8.81 28.14
CA ASP A 619 -7.57 -10.05 28.21
C ASP A 619 -8.12 -11.09 29.20
N SER A 620 -8.92 -10.62 30.17
CA SER A 620 -9.36 -11.39 31.34
C SER A 620 -10.88 -11.59 31.39
N VAL A 621 -11.63 -11.07 30.42
CA VAL A 621 -13.08 -11.28 30.32
C VAL A 621 -13.38 -12.75 30.05
N ASN A 622 -14.25 -13.33 30.87
CA ASN A 622 -14.75 -14.68 30.67
C ASN A 622 -16.19 -14.66 30.17
N PHE A 623 -16.38 -14.78 28.85
CA PHE A 623 -17.69 -14.88 28.22
C PHE A 623 -18.14 -16.35 28.07
N LYS A 624 -19.46 -16.58 27.94
CA LYS A 624 -20.05 -17.93 27.99
C LYS A 624 -19.50 -18.89 26.94
N SER A 625 -19.16 -18.40 25.75
CA SER A 625 -18.57 -19.21 24.67
C SER A 625 -17.07 -19.51 24.83
N ALA A 626 -16.38 -18.96 25.84
CA ALA A 626 -14.92 -19.04 25.95
C ALA A 626 -14.38 -20.47 26.02
N VAL A 627 -15.07 -21.37 26.73
CA VAL A 627 -14.66 -22.79 26.84
C VAL A 627 -14.78 -23.52 25.50
N ALA A 628 -15.92 -23.33 24.81
CA ALA A 628 -16.16 -23.95 23.51
C ALA A 628 -15.17 -23.42 22.46
N MET A 629 -14.90 -22.11 22.47
CA MET A 629 -13.91 -21.47 21.62
C MET A 629 -12.50 -22.02 21.85
N LYS A 630 -12.03 -22.09 23.11
CA LYS A 630 -10.70 -22.66 23.43
C LYS A 630 -10.56 -24.12 23.01
N SER A 631 -11.63 -24.91 23.19
CA SER A 631 -11.66 -26.30 22.73
C SER A 631 -11.57 -26.42 21.22
N ALA A 632 -12.25 -25.54 20.49
CA ALA A 632 -12.24 -25.50 19.04
C ALA A 632 -10.85 -25.10 18.51
N ILE A 633 -10.27 -24.01 19.03
CA ILE A 633 -8.89 -23.58 18.73
C ILE A 633 -7.91 -24.73 18.93
N LYS A 634 -7.96 -25.43 20.06
CA LYS A 634 -7.06 -26.56 20.35
C LYS A 634 -7.16 -27.65 19.28
N LYS A 635 -8.38 -28.09 18.98
CA LYS A 635 -8.63 -29.14 17.98
C LYS A 635 -8.12 -28.73 16.60
N THR A 636 -8.46 -27.53 16.16
CA THR A 636 -8.11 -27.04 14.82
C THR A 636 -6.61 -26.78 14.67
N ASN A 637 -5.95 -26.32 15.72
CA ASN A 637 -4.49 -26.19 15.78
C ASN A 637 -3.80 -27.56 15.59
N ASP A 638 -4.28 -28.61 16.26
CA ASP A 638 -3.74 -29.96 16.07
C ASP A 638 -3.96 -30.49 14.64
N GLU A 639 -5.14 -30.27 14.06
CA GLU A 639 -5.45 -30.65 12.67
C GLU A 639 -4.58 -29.90 11.64
N ALA A 640 -4.41 -28.59 11.82
CA ALA A 640 -3.58 -27.76 10.95
C ALA A 640 -2.11 -28.17 10.99
N ALA A 641 -1.59 -28.47 12.18
CA ALA A 641 -0.21 -28.93 12.35
C ALA A 641 0.05 -30.26 11.65
N VAL A 642 -0.86 -31.23 11.78
CA VAL A 642 -0.76 -32.51 11.07
C VAL A 642 -0.74 -32.29 9.55
N LYS A 643 -1.62 -31.43 9.04
CA LYS A 643 -1.72 -31.17 7.60
C LYS A 643 -0.53 -30.36 7.05
N ALA A 644 -0.01 -29.40 7.80
CA ALA A 644 1.20 -28.67 7.41
C ALA A 644 2.40 -29.61 7.31
N ASN A 645 2.60 -30.47 8.32
CA ASN A 645 3.67 -31.46 8.34
C ASN A 645 3.54 -32.49 7.21
N SER A 646 2.33 -33.01 6.95
CA SER A 646 2.12 -34.01 5.88
C SER A 646 2.31 -33.45 4.47
N THR A 647 1.91 -32.20 4.23
CA THR A 647 2.06 -31.54 2.92
C THR A 647 3.55 -31.32 2.58
N MET A 648 4.41 -31.12 3.58
CA MET A 648 5.86 -30.93 3.40
C MET A 648 6.65 -32.25 3.42
N ALA A 649 6.23 -33.24 4.21
CA ALA A 649 6.82 -34.59 4.19
C ALA A 649 6.73 -35.26 2.81
N VAL A 650 5.73 -34.91 2.00
CA VAL A 650 5.61 -35.39 0.61
C VAL A 650 6.64 -34.73 -0.33
N LYS A 651 7.19 -33.56 0.02
CA LYS A 651 8.27 -32.89 -0.75
C LYS A 651 9.69 -33.33 -0.33
N THR A 652 9.88 -33.81 0.90
CA THR A 652 11.17 -34.35 1.38
C THR A 652 11.10 -35.87 1.51
N ILE A 653 11.55 -36.55 0.46
CA ILE A 653 11.86 -37.99 0.36
C ILE A 653 10.62 -38.91 0.28
N GLN A 654 10.18 -39.21 -0.94
CA GLN A 654 9.63 -40.53 -1.22
C GLN A 654 10.78 -41.54 -1.14
N THR A 655 11.03 -42.14 0.02
CA THR A 655 11.95 -43.27 0.08
C THR A 655 11.27 -44.44 -0.62
N SER A 656 11.67 -44.74 -1.86
CA SER A 656 11.32 -46.04 -2.42
C SER A 656 12.05 -47.11 -1.61
N SER A 657 11.46 -48.28 -1.48
CA SER A 657 12.10 -49.44 -0.83
C SER A 657 13.46 -49.77 -1.48
N GLN A 658 13.61 -49.45 -2.77
CA GLN A 658 14.86 -49.59 -3.53
C GLN A 658 15.93 -48.58 -3.11
N ASP A 659 15.58 -47.32 -2.87
CA ASP A 659 16.53 -46.28 -2.44
C ASP A 659 17.03 -46.54 -1.02
N MET A 660 16.14 -46.99 -0.13
CA MET A 660 16.49 -47.45 1.21
C MET A 660 17.44 -48.65 1.17
N LEU A 661 17.18 -49.65 0.30
CA LEU A 661 18.09 -50.78 0.10
C LEU A 661 19.45 -50.34 -0.46
N LEU A 662 19.48 -49.33 -1.35
CA LEU A 662 20.71 -48.79 -1.91
C LEU A 662 21.55 -48.06 -0.85
N LEU A 663 20.90 -47.26 0.00
CA LEU A 663 21.49 -46.59 1.16
C LEU A 663 22.04 -47.60 2.16
N MET A 664 21.26 -48.64 2.49
CA MET A 664 21.69 -49.71 3.40
C MET A 664 22.90 -50.48 2.86
N ARG A 665 22.97 -50.73 1.54
CA ARG A 665 24.17 -51.30 0.90
C ARG A 665 25.36 -50.35 0.92
N LYS A 666 25.14 -49.06 0.64
CA LYS A 666 26.21 -48.05 0.55
C LYS A 666 26.86 -47.78 1.92
N PHE A 667 26.07 -47.81 2.99
CA PHE A 667 26.52 -47.58 4.36
C PHE A 667 26.71 -48.87 5.18
N ASN A 668 26.64 -50.03 4.53
CA ASN A 668 26.82 -51.35 5.12
C ASN A 668 25.95 -51.60 6.38
N ILE A 669 24.73 -51.07 6.38
CA ILE A 669 23.76 -51.17 7.46
C ILE A 669 23.07 -52.53 7.35
N ASN A 670 23.39 -53.46 8.25
CA ASN A 670 22.74 -54.76 8.30
C ASN A 670 21.45 -54.68 9.16
N PRO A 671 20.27 -54.94 8.58
CA PRO A 671 18.98 -54.83 9.29
C PRO A 671 18.83 -55.82 10.47
N LEU A 672 19.62 -56.89 10.52
CA LEU A 672 19.64 -57.81 11.67
C LEU A 672 20.23 -57.18 12.93
N TYR A 673 21.12 -56.19 12.81
CA TYR A 673 21.84 -55.58 13.93
C TYR A 673 21.43 -54.13 14.22
N THR A 674 20.56 -53.55 13.39
CA THR A 674 20.15 -52.13 13.46
C THR A 674 18.62 -51.95 13.50
N ASN A 675 17.91 -52.93 14.07
CA ASN A 675 16.46 -52.85 14.33
C ASN A 675 16.15 -52.79 15.84
N PRO A 676 16.55 -51.72 16.56
CA PRO A 676 16.31 -51.60 18.00
C PRO A 676 14.81 -51.43 18.37
N THR A 677 13.95 -51.13 17.40
CA THR A 677 12.52 -50.83 17.60
C THR A 677 11.55 -51.91 17.07
N LYS A 678 12.05 -53.04 16.53
CA LYS A 678 11.24 -54.14 15.97
C LYS A 678 10.20 -53.72 14.90
N ILE A 679 10.46 -52.68 14.11
CA ILE A 679 9.48 -52.17 13.11
C ILE A 679 9.30 -53.16 11.95
N PHE A 680 10.30 -53.99 11.66
CA PHE A 680 10.17 -55.12 10.75
C PHE A 680 9.80 -56.38 11.54
N SER A 681 8.52 -56.74 11.53
CA SER A 681 8.04 -58.00 12.10
C SER A 681 8.46 -59.16 11.20
N ASN A 682 9.31 -60.06 11.71
CA ASN A 682 9.58 -61.34 11.06
C ASN A 682 8.36 -62.26 11.26
N PRO A 683 7.63 -62.71 10.23
CA PRO A 683 6.38 -63.45 10.41
C PRO A 683 6.52 -64.81 11.09
N ASN A 684 7.74 -65.34 11.24
CA ASN A 684 8.01 -66.71 11.69
C ASN A 684 8.94 -66.85 12.90
N ALA A 685 9.19 -65.78 13.69
CA ALA A 685 10.03 -65.90 14.88
C ALA A 685 9.16 -66.07 16.14
N ALA A 686 9.04 -67.31 16.61
CA ALA A 686 8.58 -67.61 17.97
C ALA A 686 9.61 -67.10 19.00
N ASP A 687 9.11 -66.63 20.15
CA ASP A 687 9.88 -66.08 21.26
C ASP A 687 11.02 -67.00 21.72
N GLU A 688 12.26 -66.51 21.69
CA GLU A 688 13.32 -66.91 22.63
C GLU A 688 14.25 -65.71 22.89
N ASP A 689 14.17 -65.17 24.12
CA ASP A 689 15.15 -64.25 24.69
C ASP A 689 16.47 -65.01 24.94
N ASN A 690 17.53 -64.64 24.23
CA ASN A 690 18.92 -64.82 24.67
C ASN A 690 19.84 -63.92 23.83
N LEU A 691 20.28 -62.79 24.40
CA LEU A 691 21.36 -61.98 23.85
C LEU A 691 22.68 -62.76 23.98
N PRO A 692 23.46 -62.99 22.90
CA PRO A 692 24.60 -63.88 22.95
C PRO A 692 25.92 -63.15 23.23
N PHE A 693 26.00 -62.26 24.22
CA PHE A 693 27.28 -61.63 24.59
C PHE A 693 27.40 -61.32 26.09
N GLU A 694 28.37 -61.96 26.77
CA GLU A 694 28.71 -61.74 28.19
C GLU A 694 29.67 -60.57 28.44
N ASN A 695 30.23 -59.90 27.41
CA ASN A 695 31.25 -58.87 27.61
C ASN A 695 30.84 -57.49 27.05
N LYS A 696 30.90 -56.46 27.90
CA LYS A 696 30.75 -55.04 27.53
C LYS A 696 31.90 -54.63 26.60
N PHE A 697 31.60 -54.25 25.36
CA PHE A 697 32.58 -53.58 24.51
C PHE A 697 32.83 -52.15 25.02
N PRO A 698 34.10 -51.69 25.07
CA PRO A 698 34.42 -50.32 25.46
C PRO A 698 34.08 -49.35 24.32
N PHE A 699 33.43 -48.25 24.65
CA PHE A 699 33.16 -47.15 23.71
C PHE A 699 34.48 -46.50 23.25
N ALA A 700 34.60 -46.26 21.94
CA ALA A 700 35.54 -45.27 21.40
C ALA A 700 34.76 -43.99 21.03
N SER A 701 35.26 -42.87 21.55
CA SER A 701 34.81 -41.48 21.38
C SER A 701 34.91 -41.01 19.92
N PRO A 702 34.15 -39.97 19.49
CA PRO A 702 34.00 -39.61 18.08
C PRO A 702 35.19 -38.77 17.56
N ILE A 703 35.41 -38.85 16.25
CA ILE A 703 36.05 -37.79 15.44
C ILE A 703 34.94 -37.17 14.60
#